data_AF-A0A7C3X965-F1
#
_entry.id   AF-A0A7C3X965-F1
#
_cell.length_a   1.000
_cell.length_b   1.000
_cell.length_c   1.000
_cell.angle_alpha   90.00
_cell.angle_beta   90.00
_cell.angle_gamma   90.00
#
_symmetry.space_group_name_H-M   'P 1'
#
loop_
_entity.id
_entity.type
_entity.pdbx_description
1 polymer ?
#
loop_
_entity_poly.entity_id
_entity_poly.type
_entity_poly.pdbx_seq_one_letter_code
_entity_poly.pdbx_strand_id
1 'polypeptide(L)'
;MDRTMVVRAVGYQVGWLPSSVQTHTYIFPNDVVRQATDPVTGAQVVPPGYPAIWPGGKQTGPVPGDYQMDPDVVNPDGKDKFGGRFARTIEDDLKSLPTVSLVMDKDDWFGPQGIYINQSQDGTERSCSMEWIEPNDGNGFQIDCAIAMQGGVSGGGTSLNRWKVFKLSMRPRFKTTLDDGTPTGGPSELRFPLCPDSPVNSYQTIVLDALLANTWNHPSQHTHVNYLQDQFTADVHNAIGGHSPHGRFVHLYINGLYWGMYNLHERPDHAWAAEVFGGQDSQYDAMRHNASNVVNNGNGGSARDNFNSMLSAVNAVSSDPTSPTKYRAACRALDIDNFITDLIAHWYCLNWDWPDKNWYATRRCPDGPWRFHVWDAEHALEYWDSQNVLGKSVSGIHDKLKASKEYQMRFADIVQRSLLGNGPLTSENVIKMYEARITEISRAIVAEAARWGDARSATPHTPDEWSAVQEGVKSKFLQPRAAFILGWLRNAGLYPAVDAPGFSIGSRPSYGEYVSYGDLLTITVPAGAKVYYTIDGSDPRQGIGQDIRLLAADAIKWVKVPTSNIGTGWTALGYDHSGWQVVSGGPGGIGYDSNPGTGGDYRPYISYNLGSQILGRNSVCYVRIPFSLTAQTASSLQDMVLRLLYDDAVVVYLNGTEVYRAGISGTPAWNSKASSSRNAGGMVQEVDLTSRIGLLRTGQNILALQLINRSADDDDLLIWVELIGGIAVDDPEKVSSTAIQYAGPIRLDRSLRVRARAQAAGKWSAISEALFLVGWQPGAIRITEVMYHPISDPNAEFIELSNVGQAAVDLNFMRFTAGIDYTCGPYILQPGQYVLLVKDIKGFESAYGPGHTILGQYGGSLDNGGERIRLEDGFGQVVTEFTYDDGWYKPTDGAGYSLVLSEPTAGAIDLSSKQAWRQSIRPGGSPGRADQ
;
A
#
# COMPACT_ATOMS: atom_id res chain seq x y z
N MET A 1 12.23 -41.12 -14.12
CA MET A 1 11.02 -41.02 -13.29
C MET A 1 9.85 -40.91 -14.24
N ASP A 2 8.80 -41.71 -14.07
CA ASP A 2 7.62 -41.77 -14.94
C ASP A 2 6.30 -41.52 -14.17
N ARG A 3 6.42 -41.16 -12.88
CA ARG A 3 5.31 -40.88 -11.96
C ARG A 3 5.61 -39.66 -11.11
N THR A 4 4.57 -38.96 -10.71
CA THR A 4 4.65 -37.82 -9.80
C THR A 4 5.24 -38.29 -8.48
N MET A 5 6.31 -37.64 -8.03
CA MET A 5 7.01 -38.03 -6.82
C MET A 5 7.70 -36.85 -6.16
N VAL A 6 7.84 -36.96 -4.85
CA VAL A 6 8.56 -36.00 -4.02
C VAL A 6 9.85 -36.63 -3.55
N VAL A 7 10.97 -35.96 -3.78
CA VAL A 7 12.30 -36.38 -3.32
C VAL A 7 12.72 -35.44 -2.20
N ARG A 8 13.06 -36.00 -1.02
CA ARG A 8 13.64 -35.26 0.10
C ARG A 8 15.01 -35.82 0.43
N ALA A 9 15.98 -34.95 0.62
CA ALA A 9 17.35 -35.33 0.93
C ALA A 9 17.90 -34.50 2.10
N VAL A 10 18.69 -35.13 2.96
CA VAL A 10 19.41 -34.47 4.05
C VAL A 10 20.81 -35.08 4.14
N GLY A 11 21.83 -34.23 4.28
CA GLY A 11 23.19 -34.65 4.57
C GLY A 11 23.37 -34.89 6.06
N TYR A 12 23.97 -36.02 6.43
CA TYR A 12 24.25 -36.37 7.82
C TYR A 12 25.70 -36.83 8.00
N GLN A 13 26.36 -36.33 9.05
CA GLN A 13 27.66 -36.79 9.50
C GLN A 13 27.70 -36.86 11.03
N VAL A 14 28.22 -37.95 11.59
CA VAL A 14 28.32 -38.15 13.04
C VAL A 14 29.15 -37.01 13.67
N GLY A 15 28.62 -36.39 14.73
CA GLY A 15 29.25 -35.25 15.41
C GLY A 15 28.95 -33.88 14.80
N TRP A 16 28.14 -33.81 13.72
CA TRP A 16 27.72 -32.57 13.06
C TRP A 16 26.20 -32.42 13.10
N LEU A 17 25.73 -31.18 12.96
CA LEU A 17 24.31 -30.92 12.68
C LEU A 17 23.98 -31.43 11.26
N PRO A 18 22.80 -32.03 11.04
CA PRO A 18 22.32 -32.35 9.70
C PRO A 18 22.26 -31.09 8.82
N SER A 19 22.38 -31.25 7.50
CA SER A 19 22.07 -30.15 6.57
C SER A 19 20.59 -29.76 6.67
N SER A 20 20.21 -28.65 6.03
CA SER A 20 18.80 -28.41 5.72
C SER A 20 18.25 -29.54 4.84
N VAL A 21 16.96 -29.84 5.00
CA VAL A 21 16.28 -30.79 4.12
C VAL A 21 16.06 -30.10 2.78
N GLN A 22 16.56 -30.71 1.71
CA GLN A 22 16.24 -30.29 0.35
C GLN A 22 15.05 -31.10 -0.14
N THR A 23 14.05 -30.42 -0.67
CA THR A 23 12.84 -31.04 -1.23
C THR A 23 12.74 -30.68 -2.70
N HIS A 24 12.39 -31.67 -3.53
CA HIS A 24 12.05 -31.42 -4.92
C HIS A 24 10.87 -32.26 -5.37
N THR A 25 9.85 -31.63 -5.94
CA THR A 25 8.65 -32.29 -6.48
C THR A 25 8.74 -32.42 -8.00
N TYR A 26 8.70 -33.66 -8.50
CA TYR A 26 8.56 -33.94 -9.92
C TYR A 26 7.10 -34.23 -10.24
N ILE A 27 6.47 -33.43 -11.09
CA ILE A 27 5.06 -33.56 -11.48
C ILE A 27 4.97 -34.06 -12.92
N PHE A 28 4.25 -35.16 -13.12
CA PHE A 28 3.99 -35.72 -14.44
C PHE A 28 2.49 -35.65 -14.71
N PRO A 29 1.99 -34.71 -15.55
CA PRO A 29 0.56 -34.55 -15.80
C PRO A 29 -0.16 -35.83 -16.21
N ASN A 30 0.51 -36.66 -17.01
CA ASN A 30 0.03 -38.00 -17.40
C ASN A 30 -0.19 -38.97 -16.22
N ASP A 31 0.56 -38.82 -15.14
CA ASP A 31 0.34 -39.57 -13.89
C ASP A 31 -0.74 -38.90 -13.03
N VAL A 32 -0.76 -37.56 -12.98
CA VAL A 32 -1.75 -36.77 -12.22
C VAL A 32 -3.18 -37.13 -12.62
N VAL A 33 -3.49 -37.21 -13.92
CA VAL A 33 -4.84 -37.53 -14.41
C VAL A 33 -5.34 -38.93 -14.05
N ARG A 34 -4.49 -39.78 -13.49
CA ARG A 34 -4.82 -41.15 -13.04
C ARG A 34 -4.73 -41.29 -11.51
N GLN A 35 -4.44 -40.22 -10.77
CA GLN A 35 -4.28 -40.28 -9.34
C GLN A 35 -5.56 -40.75 -8.64
N ALA A 36 -5.38 -41.66 -7.69
CA ALA A 36 -6.46 -42.22 -6.86
C ALA A 36 -7.62 -42.83 -7.67
N THR A 37 -7.35 -43.34 -8.88
CA THR A 37 -8.33 -44.00 -9.75
C THR A 37 -7.94 -45.46 -9.97
N ASP A 38 -8.87 -46.38 -9.76
CA ASP A 38 -8.71 -47.77 -10.15
C ASP A 38 -8.68 -47.87 -11.69
N PRO A 39 -7.61 -48.42 -12.30
CA PRO A 39 -7.43 -48.37 -13.75
C PRO A 39 -8.39 -49.29 -14.52
N VAL A 40 -9.14 -50.16 -13.85
CA VAL A 40 -10.08 -51.10 -14.49
C VAL A 40 -11.51 -50.61 -14.35
N THR A 41 -11.88 -50.19 -13.15
CA THR A 41 -13.26 -49.81 -12.80
C THR A 41 -13.52 -48.31 -12.90
N GLY A 42 -12.48 -47.49 -12.86
CA GLY A 42 -12.59 -46.03 -12.77
C GLY A 42 -13.03 -45.53 -11.38
N ALA A 43 -13.17 -46.41 -10.39
CA ALA A 43 -13.58 -46.01 -9.05
C ALA A 43 -12.45 -45.33 -8.28
N GLN A 44 -12.80 -44.41 -7.38
CA GLN A 44 -11.86 -43.81 -6.44
C GLN A 44 -11.15 -44.86 -5.57
N VAL A 45 -9.85 -44.67 -5.35
CA VAL A 45 -9.01 -45.45 -4.46
C VAL A 45 -8.40 -44.53 -3.40
N VAL A 46 -8.47 -44.91 -2.13
CA VAL A 46 -7.78 -44.18 -1.04
C VAL A 46 -6.27 -44.38 -1.19
N PRO A 47 -5.47 -43.33 -1.42
CA PRO A 47 -4.04 -43.53 -1.63
C PRO A 47 -3.36 -44.01 -0.33
N PRO A 48 -2.31 -44.84 -0.39
CA PRO A 48 -1.72 -45.48 0.79
C PRO A 48 -1.33 -44.47 1.89
N GLY A 49 -1.85 -44.62 3.10
CA GLY A 49 -1.59 -43.74 4.24
C GLY A 49 -2.46 -42.48 4.32
N TYR A 50 -3.37 -42.24 3.37
CA TYR A 50 -4.41 -41.22 3.52
C TYR A 50 -5.63 -41.80 4.24
N PRO A 51 -6.37 -41.00 5.02
CA PRO A 51 -7.57 -41.47 5.71
C PRO A 51 -8.73 -41.66 4.73
N ALA A 52 -9.46 -42.77 4.86
CA ALA A 52 -10.66 -43.03 4.06
C ALA A 52 -11.84 -42.12 4.44
N ILE A 53 -11.81 -41.53 5.64
CA ILE A 53 -12.85 -40.66 6.19
C ILE A 53 -12.16 -39.41 6.73
N TRP A 54 -12.64 -38.23 6.32
CA TRP A 54 -12.25 -36.96 6.92
C TRP A 54 -13.22 -36.58 8.04
N PRO A 55 -12.73 -35.90 9.08
CA PRO A 55 -13.60 -35.36 10.11
C PRO A 55 -14.31 -34.13 9.57
N GLY A 56 -15.65 -34.12 9.65
CA GLY A 56 -16.44 -32.92 9.44
C GLY A 56 -16.97 -32.36 10.75
N GLY A 57 -17.48 -31.14 10.68
CA GLY A 57 -17.98 -30.39 11.82
C GLY A 57 -19.32 -30.88 12.32
N LYS A 58 -19.91 -30.13 13.26
CA LYS A 58 -21.28 -30.39 13.76
C LYS A 58 -22.31 -30.47 12.64
N GLN A 59 -22.12 -29.76 11.52
CA GLN A 59 -23.08 -29.74 10.41
C GLN A 59 -23.00 -30.97 9.50
N THR A 60 -21.81 -31.51 9.26
CA THR A 60 -21.59 -32.57 8.25
C THR A 60 -21.30 -33.94 8.85
N GLY A 61 -20.77 -34.01 10.07
CA GLY A 61 -20.19 -35.24 10.58
C GLY A 61 -19.03 -35.73 9.71
N PRO A 62 -18.51 -36.95 9.93
CA PRO A 62 -17.44 -37.50 9.10
C PRO A 62 -17.87 -37.63 7.63
N VAL A 63 -17.00 -37.26 6.71
CA VAL A 63 -17.25 -37.32 5.25
C VAL A 63 -16.26 -38.28 4.57
N PRO A 64 -16.64 -38.98 3.50
CA PRO A 64 -15.70 -39.79 2.71
C PRO A 64 -14.54 -38.94 2.20
N GLY A 65 -13.32 -39.46 2.30
CA GLY A 65 -12.15 -38.83 1.71
C GLY A 65 -12.21 -38.91 0.20
N ASP A 66 -12.03 -37.76 -0.46
CA ASP A 66 -12.01 -37.62 -1.90
C ASP A 66 -10.59 -37.23 -2.35
N TYR A 67 -9.98 -38.05 -3.20
CA TYR A 67 -8.61 -37.94 -3.69
C TYR A 67 -8.52 -38.07 -5.22
N GLN A 68 -9.62 -38.42 -5.88
CA GLN A 68 -9.65 -38.87 -7.26
C GLN A 68 -9.51 -37.71 -8.26
N MET A 69 -8.76 -37.94 -9.34
CA MET A 69 -8.97 -37.23 -10.60
C MET A 69 -10.05 -37.97 -11.40
N ASP A 70 -11.22 -37.36 -11.53
CA ASP A 70 -12.43 -38.02 -12.01
C ASP A 70 -12.32 -38.45 -13.49
N PRO A 71 -12.34 -39.76 -13.78
CA PRO A 71 -12.32 -40.26 -15.15
C PRO A 71 -13.55 -39.81 -15.96
N ASP A 72 -14.68 -39.45 -15.33
CA ASP A 72 -15.82 -38.88 -16.06
C ASP A 72 -15.51 -37.51 -16.68
N VAL A 73 -14.39 -36.87 -16.33
CA VAL A 73 -13.87 -35.64 -16.94
C VAL A 73 -12.59 -35.88 -17.75
N VAL A 74 -11.63 -36.64 -17.20
CA VAL A 74 -10.25 -36.71 -17.72
C VAL A 74 -9.80 -38.10 -18.17
N ASN A 75 -10.73 -39.02 -18.44
CA ASN A 75 -10.36 -40.35 -18.92
C ASN A 75 -9.63 -40.27 -20.29
N PRO A 76 -8.36 -40.73 -20.36
CA PRO A 76 -7.55 -40.64 -21.57
C PRO A 76 -8.07 -41.49 -22.74
N ASP A 77 -8.95 -42.46 -22.49
CA ASP A 77 -9.55 -43.31 -23.52
C ASP A 77 -10.76 -42.65 -24.23
N GLY A 78 -11.15 -41.43 -23.85
CA GLY A 78 -12.28 -40.69 -24.44
C GLY A 78 -13.66 -41.29 -24.13
N LYS A 79 -13.73 -42.15 -23.11
CA LYS A 79 -14.96 -42.76 -22.57
C LYS A 79 -15.59 -41.94 -21.44
N ASP A 80 -15.05 -40.76 -21.15
CA ASP A 80 -15.60 -39.81 -20.20
C ASP A 80 -16.99 -39.30 -20.64
N LYS A 81 -17.72 -38.68 -19.71
CA LYS A 81 -19.08 -38.18 -19.96
C LYS A 81 -19.14 -37.02 -20.96
N PHE A 82 -17.99 -36.48 -21.38
CA PHE A 82 -17.88 -35.30 -22.26
C PHE A 82 -17.17 -35.60 -23.59
N GLY A 83 -17.06 -36.88 -23.99
CA GLY A 83 -16.54 -37.29 -25.30
C GLY A 83 -15.06 -36.93 -25.53
N GLY A 84 -14.26 -36.98 -24.47
CA GLY A 84 -12.82 -36.72 -24.49
C GLY A 84 -12.45 -35.24 -24.60
N ARG A 85 -13.42 -34.32 -24.52
CA ARG A 85 -13.16 -32.89 -24.76
C ARG A 85 -12.13 -32.32 -23.80
N PHE A 86 -12.29 -32.62 -22.52
CA PHE A 86 -11.42 -32.15 -21.45
C PHE A 86 -10.19 -33.04 -21.28
N ALA A 87 -10.35 -34.36 -21.43
CA ALA A 87 -9.23 -35.31 -21.43
C ALA A 87 -8.15 -34.99 -22.49
N ARG A 88 -8.52 -34.39 -23.63
CA ARG A 88 -7.55 -34.00 -24.67
C ARG A 88 -6.67 -32.81 -24.30
N THR A 89 -7.06 -31.98 -23.33
CA THR A 89 -6.34 -30.75 -22.99
C THR A 89 -5.76 -30.73 -21.59
N ILE A 90 -6.19 -31.65 -20.73
CA ILE A 90 -5.93 -31.64 -19.29
C ILE A 90 -4.45 -31.54 -18.92
N GLU A 91 -3.54 -32.17 -19.67
CA GLU A 91 -2.11 -32.08 -19.38
C GLU A 91 -1.56 -30.66 -19.52
N ASP A 92 -2.08 -29.90 -20.47
CA ASP A 92 -1.73 -28.50 -20.67
C ASP A 92 -2.55 -27.58 -19.75
N ASP A 93 -3.76 -27.98 -19.35
CA ASP A 93 -4.57 -27.27 -18.36
C ASP A 93 -3.88 -27.28 -16.97
N LEU A 94 -3.26 -28.41 -16.61
CA LEU A 94 -2.45 -28.56 -15.38
C LEU A 94 -1.15 -27.71 -15.41
N LYS A 95 -0.76 -27.18 -16.58
CA LYS A 95 0.40 -26.28 -16.75
C LYS A 95 0.01 -24.82 -16.96
N SER A 96 -1.29 -24.50 -16.90
CA SER A 96 -1.78 -23.15 -17.19
C SER A 96 -1.58 -22.15 -16.05
N LEU A 97 -1.35 -22.64 -14.83
CA LEU A 97 -1.07 -21.85 -13.64
C LEU A 97 0.25 -22.29 -13.01
N PRO A 98 0.90 -21.42 -12.22
CA PRO A 98 1.99 -21.85 -11.34
C PRO A 98 1.52 -22.92 -10.38
N THR A 99 2.45 -23.77 -9.95
CA THR A 99 2.17 -24.81 -8.97
C THR A 99 2.79 -24.47 -7.62
N VAL A 100 2.01 -24.65 -6.56
CA VAL A 100 2.49 -24.71 -5.17
C VAL A 100 2.50 -26.17 -4.74
N SER A 101 3.66 -26.70 -4.38
CA SER A 101 3.79 -28.04 -3.77
C SER A 101 4.08 -27.91 -2.29
N LEU A 102 3.26 -28.54 -1.45
CA LEU A 102 3.44 -28.58 -0.01
C LEU A 102 3.82 -29.98 0.44
N VAL A 103 4.96 -30.09 1.13
CA VAL A 103 5.59 -31.35 1.48
C VAL A 103 5.97 -31.39 2.96
N MET A 104 5.45 -32.37 3.68
CA MET A 104 5.85 -32.70 5.06
C MET A 104 5.60 -34.19 5.34
N ASP A 105 5.87 -34.63 6.57
CA ASP A 105 5.44 -35.96 6.99
C ASP A 105 3.92 -36.10 6.81
N LYS A 106 3.48 -37.27 6.35
CA LYS A 106 2.07 -37.50 6.12
C LYS A 106 1.24 -37.47 7.39
N ASP A 107 1.80 -37.94 8.50
CA ASP A 107 1.10 -37.94 9.78
C ASP A 107 0.89 -36.51 10.32
N ASP A 108 1.74 -35.57 9.92
CA ASP A 108 1.59 -34.14 10.20
C ASP A 108 0.43 -33.50 9.43
N TRP A 109 0.05 -34.06 8.29
CA TRP A 109 -1.18 -33.69 7.60
C TRP A 109 -2.41 -34.44 8.11
N PHE A 110 -2.32 -35.77 8.14
CA PHE A 110 -3.48 -36.66 8.20
C PHE A 110 -3.49 -37.66 9.35
N GLY A 111 -2.43 -37.68 10.17
CA GLY A 111 -2.37 -38.52 11.35
C GLY A 111 -3.37 -38.06 12.43
N PRO A 112 -3.42 -38.74 13.58
CA PRO A 112 -4.33 -38.36 14.68
C PRO A 112 -4.17 -36.93 15.19
N GLN A 113 -2.99 -36.32 14.99
CA GLN A 113 -2.69 -34.93 15.31
C GLN A 113 -2.44 -34.06 14.07
N GLY A 114 -2.69 -34.59 12.87
CA GLY A 114 -2.39 -33.92 11.62
C GLY A 114 -3.26 -32.68 11.40
N ILE A 115 -2.69 -31.60 10.88
CA ILE A 115 -3.35 -30.29 10.81
C ILE A 115 -4.52 -30.25 9.84
N TYR A 116 -4.55 -31.13 8.83
CA TYR A 116 -5.67 -31.20 7.90
C TYR A 116 -6.87 -31.91 8.54
N ILE A 117 -6.62 -32.86 9.43
CA ILE A 117 -7.65 -33.68 10.08
C ILE A 117 -8.09 -33.03 11.40
N ASN A 118 -7.22 -32.37 12.14
CA ASN A 118 -7.58 -31.72 13.39
C ASN A 118 -8.40 -30.44 13.16
N GLN A 119 -9.51 -30.27 13.89
CA GLN A 119 -10.43 -29.12 13.78
C GLN A 119 -10.08 -27.96 14.74
N SER A 120 -8.95 -28.01 15.44
CA SER A 120 -8.51 -26.94 16.33
C SER A 120 -7.90 -25.78 15.55
N GLN A 121 -8.31 -24.54 15.88
CA GLN A 121 -7.84 -23.31 15.23
C GLN A 121 -6.35 -23.02 15.46
N ASP A 122 -5.83 -23.39 16.64
CA ASP A 122 -4.47 -23.07 17.09
C ASP A 122 -3.70 -24.31 17.60
N GLY A 123 -4.11 -25.50 17.16
CA GLY A 123 -3.46 -26.77 17.53
C GLY A 123 -2.36 -27.13 16.58
N THR A 124 -1.19 -26.50 16.78
CA THR A 124 0.15 -26.81 16.26
C THR A 124 0.31 -26.67 14.75
N GLU A 125 0.93 -25.57 14.31
CA GLU A 125 1.53 -25.48 12.98
C GLU A 125 2.41 -26.69 12.67
N ARG A 126 2.73 -26.91 11.40
CA ARG A 126 3.73 -27.91 11.00
C ARG A 126 4.83 -27.29 10.18
N SER A 127 6.04 -27.81 10.34
CA SER A 127 7.12 -27.52 9.41
C SER A 127 6.79 -28.16 8.08
N CYS A 128 6.78 -27.36 7.03
CA CYS A 128 6.46 -27.75 5.67
C CYS A 128 7.54 -27.23 4.73
N SER A 129 7.97 -28.06 3.79
CA SER A 129 8.64 -27.55 2.59
C SER A 129 7.58 -27.09 1.61
N MET A 130 7.68 -25.85 1.15
CA MET A 130 6.88 -25.29 0.08
C MET A 130 7.77 -25.11 -1.16
N GLU A 131 7.25 -25.50 -2.31
CA GLU A 131 7.89 -25.21 -3.60
C GLU A 131 6.96 -24.36 -4.46
N TRP A 132 7.53 -23.37 -5.16
CA TRP A 132 6.91 -22.70 -6.30
C TRP A 132 7.51 -23.28 -7.57
N ILE A 133 6.66 -23.77 -8.47
CA ILE A 133 7.07 -24.38 -9.72
C ILE A 133 6.33 -23.67 -10.86
N GLU A 134 7.06 -22.90 -11.66
CA GLU A 134 6.53 -22.33 -12.90
C GLU A 134 6.67 -23.35 -14.05
N PRO A 135 5.56 -23.79 -14.67
CA PRO A 135 5.60 -24.83 -15.70
C PRO A 135 6.36 -24.46 -16.98
N ASN A 136 6.53 -23.17 -17.30
CA ASN A 136 6.98 -22.74 -18.63
C ASN A 136 8.46 -22.34 -18.73
N ASP A 137 9.03 -21.77 -17.68
CA ASP A 137 10.39 -21.20 -17.72
C ASP A 137 11.33 -21.79 -16.65
N GLY A 138 10.81 -22.66 -15.77
CA GLY A 138 11.57 -23.28 -14.69
C GLY A 138 11.92 -22.33 -13.54
N ASN A 139 11.40 -21.09 -13.55
CA ASN A 139 11.52 -20.20 -12.41
C ASN A 139 10.76 -20.77 -11.21
N GLY A 140 11.42 -20.79 -10.06
CA GLY A 140 10.85 -21.41 -8.87
C GLY A 140 11.79 -21.34 -7.69
N PHE A 141 11.27 -21.80 -6.56
CA PHE A 141 12.04 -21.90 -5.32
C PHE A 141 11.54 -23.09 -4.50
N GLN A 142 12.41 -23.55 -3.60
CA GLN A 142 12.02 -24.34 -2.44
C GLN A 142 12.29 -23.50 -1.19
N ILE A 143 11.37 -23.54 -0.23
CA ILE A 143 11.49 -22.84 1.04
C ILE A 143 10.81 -23.66 2.14
N ASP A 144 11.44 -23.77 3.30
CA ASP A 144 10.78 -24.31 4.48
C ASP A 144 9.96 -23.21 5.17
N CYS A 145 8.78 -23.53 5.67
CA CYS A 145 7.89 -22.60 6.34
C CYS A 145 7.09 -23.31 7.44
N ALA A 146 6.47 -22.53 8.33
CA ALA A 146 5.37 -23.02 9.13
C ALA A 146 4.11 -23.05 8.26
N ILE A 147 3.24 -24.03 8.44
CA ILE A 147 1.92 -24.03 7.82
C ILE A 147 0.83 -24.25 8.85
N ALA A 148 -0.25 -23.49 8.70
CA ALA A 148 -1.46 -23.56 9.51
C ALA A 148 -2.69 -23.65 8.61
N MET A 149 -3.81 -24.10 9.17
CA MET A 149 -5.10 -24.00 8.49
C MET A 149 -5.67 -22.58 8.62
N GLN A 150 -6.44 -22.14 7.62
CA GLN A 150 -7.02 -20.79 7.55
C GLN A 150 -8.55 -20.80 7.76
N GLY A 151 -9.05 -19.83 8.53
CA GLY A 151 -10.48 -19.57 8.83
C GLY A 151 -10.75 -19.24 10.32
N GLY A 152 -11.60 -18.25 10.65
CA GLY A 152 -11.99 -17.86 12.04
C GLY A 152 -13.36 -18.45 12.46
N VAL A 153 -13.88 -18.49 13.70
CA VAL A 153 -13.54 -18.13 15.10
C VAL A 153 -13.64 -19.41 15.96
N SER A 154 -13.09 -19.40 17.19
CA SER A 154 -13.10 -20.47 18.23
C SER A 154 -13.68 -21.83 17.82
N GLY A 155 -12.78 -22.79 17.52
CA GLY A 155 -13.14 -24.14 17.09
C GLY A 155 -13.04 -24.39 15.57
N GLY A 156 -12.21 -23.63 14.86
CA GLY A 156 -11.84 -23.92 13.47
C GLY A 156 -12.69 -23.29 12.36
N GLY A 157 -13.75 -22.56 12.71
CA GLY A 157 -14.54 -21.83 11.72
C GLY A 157 -15.29 -22.69 10.69
N THR A 158 -15.85 -22.04 9.67
CA THR A 158 -16.58 -22.71 8.57
C THR A 158 -15.69 -23.58 7.70
N SER A 159 -14.41 -23.21 7.52
CA SER A 159 -13.40 -23.94 6.76
C SER A 159 -13.16 -25.35 7.36
N LEU A 160 -12.72 -25.46 8.61
CA LEU A 160 -12.38 -26.77 9.22
C LEU A 160 -13.59 -27.70 9.43
N ASN A 161 -14.80 -27.16 9.42
CA ASN A 161 -16.04 -27.94 9.55
C ASN A 161 -16.43 -28.69 8.26
N ARG A 162 -15.80 -28.43 7.12
CA ARG A 162 -16.06 -29.11 5.82
C ARG A 162 -17.50 -29.08 5.33
N TRP A 163 -18.33 -28.19 5.87
CA TRP A 163 -19.73 -28.10 5.47
C TRP A 163 -19.90 -27.24 4.22
N LYS A 164 -19.08 -26.19 4.08
CA LYS A 164 -18.99 -25.40 2.85
C LYS A 164 -18.20 -26.19 1.81
N VAL A 165 -16.93 -26.43 2.04
CA VAL A 165 -16.04 -27.09 1.07
C VAL A 165 -15.21 -28.20 1.70
N PHE A 166 -14.82 -29.20 0.91
CA PHE A 166 -14.01 -30.32 1.41
C PHE A 166 -12.50 -30.04 1.35
N LYS A 167 -12.07 -29.25 0.36
CA LYS A 167 -10.70 -28.73 0.26
C LYS A 167 -10.56 -27.52 1.19
N LEU A 168 -9.55 -27.51 2.06
CA LEU A 168 -9.42 -26.52 3.13
C LEU A 168 -8.42 -25.41 2.76
N SER A 169 -8.70 -24.18 3.18
CA SER A 169 -7.76 -23.06 3.04
C SER A 169 -6.58 -23.22 4.00
N MET A 170 -5.38 -22.85 3.56
CA MET A 170 -4.13 -22.98 4.29
C MET A 170 -3.37 -21.65 4.35
N ARG A 171 -2.43 -21.55 5.27
CA ARG A 171 -1.62 -20.34 5.47
C ARG A 171 -0.15 -20.71 5.70
N PRO A 172 0.68 -20.73 4.65
CA PRO A 172 2.12 -20.68 4.79
C PRO A 172 2.54 -19.41 5.55
N ARG A 173 3.40 -19.59 6.56
CA ARG A 173 3.95 -18.54 7.41
C ARG A 173 5.46 -18.69 7.43
N PHE A 174 6.16 -17.66 6.97
CA PHE A 174 7.61 -17.64 6.90
C PHE A 174 8.12 -17.08 8.21
N LYS A 175 8.64 -17.98 9.05
CA LYS A 175 9.18 -17.68 10.38
C LYS A 175 10.15 -18.78 10.77
N THR A 176 11.11 -18.46 11.63
CA THR A 176 12.20 -19.37 12.02
C THR A 176 11.76 -20.46 13.00
N THR A 177 10.65 -20.27 13.72
CA THR A 177 10.09 -21.24 14.66
C THR A 177 8.57 -21.34 14.53
N LEU A 178 8.04 -22.54 14.73
CA LEU A 178 6.62 -22.79 14.97
C LEU A 178 6.16 -22.08 16.26
N ASP A 179 4.85 -21.99 16.47
CA ASP A 179 4.26 -21.37 17.67
C ASP A 179 4.67 -22.09 18.98
N ASP A 180 5.10 -23.35 18.91
CA ASP A 180 5.64 -24.12 20.04
C ASP A 180 7.16 -24.00 20.24
N GLY A 181 7.84 -23.18 19.43
CA GLY A 181 9.29 -22.96 19.47
C GLY A 181 10.11 -23.94 18.63
N THR A 182 9.49 -24.95 18.00
CA THR A 182 10.19 -25.90 17.12
C THR A 182 10.77 -25.16 15.90
N PRO A 183 12.05 -25.35 15.53
CA PRO A 183 12.60 -24.73 14.33
C PRO A 183 11.88 -25.18 13.05
N THR A 184 11.56 -24.23 12.17
CA THR A 184 10.98 -24.54 10.86
C THR A 184 12.02 -25.00 9.84
N GLY A 185 13.28 -24.56 10.01
CA GLY A 185 14.32 -24.65 8.98
C GLY A 185 14.25 -23.54 7.94
N GLY A 186 13.23 -22.67 8.01
CA GLY A 186 12.94 -21.61 7.06
C GLY A 186 13.35 -20.21 7.51
N PRO A 187 13.39 -19.24 6.58
CA PRO A 187 13.65 -17.84 6.89
C PRO A 187 12.44 -17.16 7.57
N SER A 188 12.64 -15.91 8.02
CA SER A 188 11.58 -15.06 8.60
C SER A 188 10.65 -14.41 7.58
N GLU A 189 10.91 -14.59 6.29
CA GLU A 189 10.13 -14.04 5.19
C GLU A 189 10.47 -14.78 3.88
N LEU A 190 9.53 -14.79 2.94
CA LEU A 190 9.75 -15.18 1.56
C LEU A 190 9.97 -13.92 0.73
N ARG A 191 11.11 -13.83 0.03
CA ARG A 191 11.40 -12.76 -0.94
C ARG A 191 11.25 -13.28 -2.37
N PHE A 192 10.09 -13.07 -2.98
CA PHE A 192 9.78 -13.51 -4.33
C PHE A 192 8.57 -12.74 -4.87
N PRO A 193 8.52 -12.33 -6.16
CA PRO A 193 7.36 -11.62 -6.71
C PRO A 193 6.21 -12.60 -7.03
N LEU A 194 5.41 -12.97 -6.03
CA LEU A 194 4.32 -13.95 -6.20
C LEU A 194 3.19 -13.42 -7.11
N CYS A 195 2.84 -12.14 -6.92
CA CYS A 195 1.80 -11.43 -7.68
C CYS A 195 2.46 -10.36 -8.55
N PRO A 196 2.49 -10.50 -9.89
CA PRO A 196 3.20 -9.56 -10.77
C PRO A 196 2.71 -8.11 -10.71
N ASP A 197 1.46 -7.92 -10.30
CA ASP A 197 0.79 -6.62 -10.16
C ASP A 197 0.86 -6.05 -8.74
N SER A 198 1.46 -6.77 -7.79
CA SER A 198 1.63 -6.31 -6.42
C SER A 198 2.86 -5.41 -6.29
N PRO A 199 2.79 -4.32 -5.48
CA PRO A 199 3.97 -3.57 -5.08
C PRO A 199 4.84 -4.34 -4.06
N VAL A 200 4.36 -5.46 -3.52
CA VAL A 200 5.04 -6.27 -2.50
C VAL A 200 5.81 -7.41 -3.13
N ASN A 201 7.03 -7.65 -2.65
CA ASN A 201 7.87 -8.79 -3.03
C ASN A 201 8.47 -9.54 -1.83
N SER A 202 8.07 -9.18 -0.60
CA SER A 202 8.42 -9.88 0.64
C SER A 202 7.17 -10.25 1.42
N TYR A 203 7.11 -11.48 1.93
CA TYR A 203 5.93 -11.99 2.64
C TYR A 203 6.34 -12.73 3.92
N GLN A 204 5.74 -12.36 5.05
CA GLN A 204 5.78 -13.19 6.26
C GLN A 204 4.63 -14.21 6.30
N THR A 205 3.56 -13.95 5.57
CA THR A 205 2.37 -14.81 5.53
C THR A 205 1.66 -14.65 4.20
N ILE A 206 1.28 -15.77 3.60
CA ILE A 206 0.40 -15.83 2.43
C ILE A 206 -0.77 -16.77 2.72
N VAL A 207 -1.88 -16.61 2.01
CA VAL A 207 -3.04 -17.49 2.14
C VAL A 207 -3.20 -18.28 0.85
N LEU A 208 -3.37 -19.59 0.99
CA LEU A 208 -3.87 -20.47 -0.04
C LEU A 208 -5.36 -20.65 0.23
N ASP A 209 -6.20 -19.89 -0.46
CA ASP A 209 -7.65 -19.93 -0.24
C ASP A 209 -8.33 -20.96 -1.12
N ALA A 210 -9.07 -21.86 -0.48
CA ALA A 210 -9.91 -22.87 -1.11
C ALA A 210 -11.19 -22.30 -1.73
N LEU A 211 -11.55 -21.05 -1.39
CA LEU A 211 -12.79 -20.35 -1.76
C LEU A 211 -14.01 -21.05 -1.15
N LEU A 212 -14.64 -20.41 -0.17
CA LEU A 212 -15.66 -21.06 0.65
C LEU A 212 -17.09 -20.92 0.11
N ALA A 213 -17.36 -20.01 -0.85
CA ALA A 213 -18.68 -19.81 -1.46
C ALA A 213 -18.65 -19.79 -3.00
N ASN A 214 -19.79 -20.12 -3.60
CA ASN A 214 -19.98 -20.21 -5.05
C ASN A 214 -18.91 -21.05 -5.74
N THR A 215 -18.67 -22.23 -5.17
CA THR A 215 -17.75 -23.27 -5.66
C THR A 215 -18.49 -24.59 -5.87
N TRP A 216 -17.97 -25.49 -6.69
CA TRP A 216 -18.58 -26.81 -6.92
C TRP A 216 -18.62 -27.69 -5.67
N ASN A 217 -17.74 -27.40 -4.71
CA ASN A 217 -17.73 -28.05 -3.40
C ASN A 217 -18.89 -27.61 -2.50
N HIS A 218 -19.53 -26.45 -2.75
CA HIS A 218 -20.53 -25.89 -1.84
C HIS A 218 -21.89 -26.61 -1.94
N PRO A 219 -22.49 -27.09 -0.84
CA PRO A 219 -23.68 -27.95 -0.88
C PRO A 219 -24.92 -27.31 -1.52
N SER A 220 -25.06 -25.99 -1.48
CA SER A 220 -26.23 -25.27 -2.04
C SER A 220 -25.89 -24.25 -3.11
N GLN A 221 -24.61 -24.03 -3.42
CA GLN A 221 -24.15 -22.99 -4.37
C GLN A 221 -23.39 -23.58 -5.56
N HIS A 222 -23.16 -24.89 -5.59
CA HIS A 222 -22.42 -25.59 -6.64
C HIS A 222 -23.00 -25.43 -8.06
N THR A 223 -24.21 -24.90 -8.23
CA THR A 223 -24.82 -24.65 -9.55
C THR A 223 -24.62 -23.23 -10.08
N HIS A 224 -24.09 -22.30 -9.27
CA HIS A 224 -23.90 -20.89 -9.61
C HIS A 224 -22.47 -20.44 -9.26
N VAL A 225 -21.49 -21.14 -9.83
CA VAL A 225 -20.09 -21.04 -9.44
C VAL A 225 -19.36 -19.88 -10.12
N ASN A 226 -18.56 -19.14 -9.35
CA ASN A 226 -17.85 -17.97 -9.83
C ASN A 226 -16.34 -18.07 -9.63
N TYR A 227 -15.87 -18.39 -8.42
CA TYR A 227 -14.45 -18.44 -8.00
C TYR A 227 -13.69 -17.10 -7.99
N LEU A 228 -14.20 -16.03 -8.63
CA LEU A 228 -13.44 -14.79 -8.83
C LEU A 228 -13.77 -13.69 -7.80
N GLN A 229 -14.81 -13.84 -6.98
CA GLN A 229 -15.42 -12.72 -6.24
C GLN A 229 -14.45 -12.00 -5.28
N ASP A 230 -13.66 -12.78 -4.53
CA ASP A 230 -12.75 -12.25 -3.52
C ASP A 230 -11.69 -11.36 -4.14
N GLN A 231 -10.91 -11.94 -5.07
CA GLN A 231 -9.82 -11.21 -5.71
C GLN A 231 -10.36 -10.07 -6.57
N PHE A 232 -11.46 -10.27 -7.30
CA PHE A 232 -12.01 -9.21 -8.14
C PHE A 232 -12.49 -8.00 -7.33
N THR A 233 -13.05 -8.21 -6.13
CA THR A 233 -13.45 -7.08 -5.28
C THR A 233 -12.24 -6.31 -4.76
N ALA A 234 -11.13 -7.00 -4.46
CA ALA A 234 -9.85 -6.37 -4.13
C ALA A 234 -9.25 -5.63 -5.34
N ASP A 235 -9.31 -6.21 -6.54
CA ASP A 235 -8.85 -5.60 -7.79
C ASP A 235 -9.62 -4.29 -8.07
N VAL A 236 -10.94 -4.31 -7.89
CA VAL A 236 -11.80 -3.11 -7.99
C VAL A 236 -11.35 -2.02 -7.02
N HIS A 237 -11.05 -2.38 -5.76
CA HIS A 237 -10.56 -1.42 -4.77
C HIS A 237 -9.20 -0.84 -5.16
N ASN A 238 -8.26 -1.68 -5.58
CA ASN A 238 -6.92 -1.29 -6.02
C ASN A 238 -6.97 -0.37 -7.25
N ALA A 239 -7.80 -0.70 -8.24
CA ALA A 239 -7.88 0.03 -9.50
C ALA A 239 -8.36 1.48 -9.32
N ILE A 240 -9.20 1.76 -8.32
CA ILE A 240 -9.73 3.11 -8.04
C ILE A 240 -8.89 3.91 -7.04
N GLY A 241 -7.70 3.42 -6.70
CA GLY A 241 -6.73 4.08 -5.81
C GLY A 241 -6.80 3.63 -4.34
N GLY A 242 -7.52 2.55 -4.06
CA GLY A 242 -7.47 1.87 -2.78
C GLY A 242 -6.27 0.93 -2.66
N HIS A 243 -6.19 0.24 -1.52
CA HIS A 243 -5.15 -0.74 -1.24
C HIS A 243 -5.78 -1.97 -0.62
N SER A 244 -5.59 -3.12 -1.25
CA SER A 244 -6.12 -4.42 -0.85
C SER A 244 -5.18 -5.52 -1.33
N PRO A 245 -5.24 -6.71 -0.70
CA PRO A 245 -4.44 -7.86 -1.09
C PRO A 245 -4.46 -8.15 -2.58
N HIS A 246 -3.27 -8.36 -3.15
CA HIS A 246 -3.14 -8.95 -4.47
C HIS A 246 -3.13 -10.47 -4.37
N GLY A 247 -3.62 -11.13 -5.43
CA GLY A 247 -3.69 -12.57 -5.50
C GLY A 247 -3.63 -13.10 -6.93
N ARG A 248 -3.29 -14.37 -7.02
CA ARG A 248 -3.11 -15.13 -8.25
C ARG A 248 -3.54 -16.58 -8.02
N PHE A 249 -4.15 -17.18 -9.02
CA PHE A 249 -4.53 -18.59 -8.94
C PHE A 249 -3.33 -19.51 -9.13
N VAL A 250 -3.33 -20.62 -8.39
CA VAL A 250 -2.30 -21.66 -8.44
C VAL A 250 -2.92 -23.04 -8.45
N HIS A 251 -2.18 -24.01 -8.98
CA HIS A 251 -2.43 -25.43 -8.74
C HIS A 251 -1.77 -25.86 -7.44
N LEU A 252 -2.52 -26.47 -6.52
CA LEU A 252 -1.99 -26.96 -5.25
C LEU A 252 -1.73 -28.47 -5.30
N TYR A 253 -0.57 -28.89 -4.80
CA TYR A 253 -0.22 -30.29 -4.56
C TYR A 253 0.16 -30.52 -3.10
N ILE A 254 -0.32 -31.60 -2.50
CA ILE A 254 0.01 -32.02 -1.13
C ILE A 254 0.71 -33.38 -1.20
N ASN A 255 1.99 -33.42 -0.82
CA ASN A 255 2.84 -34.62 -0.89
C ASN A 255 2.76 -35.32 -2.28
N GLY A 256 2.70 -34.54 -3.36
CA GLY A 256 2.62 -35.01 -4.75
C GLY A 256 1.21 -35.39 -5.25
N LEU A 257 0.17 -35.33 -4.41
CA LEU A 257 -1.21 -35.46 -4.87
C LEU A 257 -1.79 -34.11 -5.28
N TYR A 258 -2.45 -34.06 -6.44
CA TYR A 258 -3.14 -32.85 -6.89
C TYR A 258 -4.37 -32.57 -6.03
N TRP A 259 -4.43 -31.35 -5.48
CA TRP A 259 -5.46 -30.92 -4.56
C TRP A 259 -6.49 -29.97 -5.19
N GLY A 260 -6.21 -29.43 -6.37
CA GLY A 260 -7.10 -28.51 -7.08
C GLY A 260 -6.55 -27.09 -7.19
N MET A 261 -7.36 -26.22 -7.74
CA MET A 261 -7.07 -24.80 -7.94
C MET A 261 -7.29 -24.03 -6.63
N TYR A 262 -6.37 -23.15 -6.26
CA TYR A 262 -6.46 -22.28 -5.08
C TYR A 262 -6.22 -20.82 -5.48
N ASN A 263 -6.86 -19.89 -4.78
CA ASN A 263 -6.48 -18.48 -4.87
C ASN A 263 -5.33 -18.23 -3.87
N LEU A 264 -4.11 -18.04 -4.35
CA LEU A 264 -3.00 -17.59 -3.51
C LEU A 264 -3.10 -16.08 -3.39
N HIS A 265 -3.15 -15.55 -2.18
CA HIS A 265 -3.22 -14.11 -2.00
C HIS A 265 -2.50 -13.62 -0.74
N GLU A 266 -2.21 -12.33 -0.76
CA GLU A 266 -1.63 -11.60 0.35
C GLU A 266 -2.58 -11.54 1.55
N ARG A 267 -2.02 -11.33 2.74
CA ARG A 267 -2.80 -11.08 3.96
C ARG A 267 -2.56 -9.64 4.41
N PRO A 268 -3.59 -8.78 4.52
CA PRO A 268 -3.41 -7.36 4.80
C PRO A 268 -3.22 -7.09 6.31
N ASP A 269 -2.22 -7.72 6.90
CA ASP A 269 -1.81 -7.51 8.29
C ASP A 269 -0.67 -6.47 8.40
N HIS A 270 -0.14 -6.31 9.62
CA HIS A 270 0.92 -5.37 9.95
C HIS A 270 2.21 -5.54 9.12
N ALA A 271 2.60 -6.77 8.78
CA ALA A 271 3.78 -7.01 7.96
C ALA A 271 3.54 -6.58 6.51
N TRP A 272 2.38 -6.96 5.95
CA TRP A 272 1.96 -6.49 4.62
C TRP A 272 1.86 -4.96 4.55
N ALA A 273 1.29 -4.32 5.58
CA ALA A 273 1.16 -2.86 5.61
C ALA A 273 2.52 -2.14 5.68
N ALA A 274 3.53 -2.73 6.32
CA ALA A 274 4.89 -2.20 6.31
C ALA A 274 5.53 -2.27 4.93
N GLU A 275 5.31 -3.34 4.17
CA GLU A 275 5.78 -3.45 2.78
C GLU A 275 5.06 -2.49 1.84
N VAL A 276 3.73 -2.36 1.96
CA VAL A 276 2.92 -1.50 1.07
C VAL A 276 3.12 -0.01 1.36
N PHE A 277 3.22 0.37 2.63
CA PHE A 277 3.23 1.79 3.05
C PHE A 277 4.58 2.26 3.63
N GLY A 278 5.57 1.37 3.71
CA GLY A 278 6.90 1.63 4.24
C GLY A 278 6.99 1.64 5.78
N GLY A 279 8.18 1.37 6.33
CA GLY A 279 8.42 1.32 7.77
C GLY A 279 8.67 -0.10 8.26
N GLN A 280 8.49 -0.33 9.56
CA GLN A 280 8.68 -1.66 10.18
C GLN A 280 7.33 -2.23 10.61
N ASP A 281 7.16 -3.54 10.56
CA ASP A 281 5.93 -4.25 10.95
C ASP A 281 5.46 -3.92 12.38
N SER A 282 6.41 -3.76 13.32
CA SER A 282 6.17 -3.33 14.70
C SER A 282 5.57 -1.92 14.80
N GLN A 283 5.59 -1.12 13.74
CA GLN A 283 4.96 0.21 13.70
C GLN A 283 3.48 0.16 13.27
N TYR A 284 2.92 -1.00 12.96
CA TYR A 284 1.57 -1.08 12.41
C TYR A 284 0.57 -1.71 13.37
N ASP A 285 -0.47 -0.94 13.71
CA ASP A 285 -1.71 -1.50 14.21
C ASP A 285 -2.39 -2.28 13.07
N ALA A 286 -2.93 -3.45 13.38
CA ALA A 286 -3.73 -4.24 12.43
C ALA A 286 -4.94 -4.86 13.13
N MET A 287 -6.12 -4.75 12.51
CA MET A 287 -7.39 -5.25 13.04
C MET A 287 -8.26 -5.83 11.92
N ARG A 288 -9.26 -6.64 12.28
CA ARG A 288 -10.21 -7.20 11.31
C ARG A 288 -11.60 -7.37 11.92
N HIS A 289 -12.63 -7.42 11.08
CA HIS A 289 -14.04 -7.71 11.43
C HIS A 289 -14.73 -6.74 12.42
N ASN A 290 -14.19 -6.55 13.62
CA ASN A 290 -14.70 -5.61 14.63
C ASN A 290 -13.59 -5.16 15.59
N ALA A 291 -13.88 -4.15 16.41
CA ALA A 291 -12.93 -3.53 17.31
C ALA A 291 -12.31 -4.47 18.38
N SER A 292 -12.84 -5.68 18.58
CA SER A 292 -12.29 -6.67 19.52
C SER A 292 -11.32 -7.67 18.86
N ASN A 293 -11.24 -7.68 17.53
CA ASN A 293 -10.40 -8.61 16.78
C ASN A 293 -9.11 -7.93 16.31
N VAL A 294 -8.24 -7.66 17.29
CA VAL A 294 -6.88 -7.14 17.06
C VAL A 294 -6.01 -8.26 16.46
N VAL A 295 -5.31 -7.95 15.38
CA VAL A 295 -4.32 -8.81 14.73
C VAL A 295 -2.91 -8.45 15.21
N ASN A 296 -2.61 -7.16 15.31
CA ASN A 296 -1.36 -6.65 15.88
C ASN A 296 -1.61 -5.34 16.62
N ASN A 297 -0.94 -5.17 17.77
CA ASN A 297 -0.76 -3.86 18.39
C ASN A 297 0.60 -3.35 17.92
N GLY A 298 0.63 -2.23 17.20
CA GLY A 298 1.91 -1.60 16.91
C GLY A 298 2.55 -1.08 18.21
N ASN A 299 3.77 -0.55 18.10
CA ASN A 299 4.44 0.17 19.20
C ASN A 299 3.62 1.40 19.66
N GLY A 300 2.54 1.72 18.92
CA GLY A 300 1.50 2.70 19.18
C GLY A 300 0.56 2.41 20.36
N GLY A 301 0.79 1.38 21.18
CA GLY A 301 -0.14 0.95 22.21
C GLY A 301 -1.30 0.11 21.65
N SER A 302 -2.48 0.20 22.27
CA SER A 302 -3.64 -0.63 21.93
C SER A 302 -4.27 -0.22 20.58
N ALA A 303 -4.21 -1.11 19.59
CA ALA A 303 -4.83 -0.91 18.28
C ALA A 303 -6.34 -0.62 18.41
N ARG A 304 -7.01 -1.28 19.37
CA ARG A 304 -8.43 -1.06 19.67
C ARG A 304 -8.71 0.37 20.12
N ASP A 305 -7.89 0.92 21.01
CA ASP A 305 -8.09 2.28 21.54
C ASP A 305 -7.77 3.33 20.47
N ASN A 306 -6.74 3.07 19.65
CA ASN A 306 -6.41 3.87 18.49
C ASN A 306 -7.54 3.87 17.44
N PHE A 307 -8.23 2.74 17.23
CA PHE A 307 -9.40 2.66 16.36
C PHE A 307 -10.60 3.42 16.93
N ASN A 308 -10.89 3.28 18.22
CA ASN A 308 -11.95 4.02 18.90
C ASN A 308 -11.71 5.55 18.88
N SER A 309 -10.45 5.97 18.87
CA SER A 309 -10.07 7.36 18.75
C SER A 309 -10.36 7.93 17.37
N MET A 310 -10.10 7.16 16.30
CA MET A 310 -10.55 7.51 14.95
C MET A 310 -12.07 7.61 14.87
N LEU A 311 -12.81 6.67 15.47
CA LEU A 311 -14.27 6.75 15.53
C LEU A 311 -14.75 8.01 16.27
N SER A 312 -14.01 8.46 17.29
CA SER A 312 -14.31 9.69 18.03
C SER A 312 -14.09 10.94 17.17
N ALA A 313 -13.01 11.00 16.38
CA ALA A 313 -12.78 12.09 15.43
C ALA A 313 -13.88 12.15 14.35
N VAL A 314 -14.29 10.99 13.82
CA VAL A 314 -15.41 10.90 12.87
C VAL A 314 -16.74 11.30 13.52
N ASN A 315 -17.02 10.88 14.76
CA ASN A 315 -18.21 11.29 15.50
C ASN A 315 -18.26 12.81 15.72
N ALA A 316 -17.11 13.47 15.90
CA ALA A 316 -17.04 14.91 16.04
C ALA A 316 -17.56 15.62 14.78
N VAL A 317 -17.26 15.12 13.59
CA VAL A 317 -17.82 15.66 12.32
C VAL A 317 -19.34 15.59 12.33
N SER A 318 -19.93 14.48 12.78
CA SER A 318 -21.39 14.35 12.86
C SER A 318 -22.03 15.40 13.79
N SER A 319 -21.34 15.80 14.87
CA SER A 319 -21.83 16.84 15.79
C SER A 319 -21.82 18.25 15.21
N ASP A 320 -20.97 18.51 14.21
CA ASP A 320 -20.91 19.78 13.47
C ASP A 320 -20.29 19.53 12.09
N PRO A 321 -21.10 19.14 11.10
CA PRO A 321 -20.62 18.76 9.77
C PRO A 321 -20.10 19.94 8.96
N THR A 322 -20.28 21.17 9.46
CA THR A 322 -19.81 22.41 8.83
C THR A 322 -18.41 22.81 9.27
N SER A 323 -17.87 22.20 10.33
CA SER A 323 -16.56 22.54 10.89
C SER A 323 -15.40 21.99 10.05
N PRO A 324 -14.58 22.85 9.41
CA PRO A 324 -13.39 22.41 8.68
C PRO A 324 -12.36 21.75 9.62
N THR A 325 -12.21 22.27 10.83
CA THR A 325 -11.30 21.74 11.86
C THR A 325 -11.62 20.30 12.22
N LYS A 326 -12.90 19.99 12.49
CA LYS A 326 -13.32 18.63 12.84
C LYS A 326 -13.16 17.67 11.67
N TYR A 327 -13.47 18.11 10.44
CA TYR A 327 -13.26 17.28 9.26
C TYR A 327 -11.76 17.04 8.98
N ARG A 328 -10.88 18.03 9.16
CA ARG A 328 -9.43 17.84 9.07
C ARG A 328 -8.91 16.87 10.14
N ALA A 329 -9.42 16.95 11.37
CA ALA A 329 -9.09 15.97 12.41
C ALA A 329 -9.51 14.54 12.01
N ALA A 330 -10.69 14.38 11.40
CA ALA A 330 -11.09 13.09 10.84
C ALA A 330 -10.17 12.62 9.71
N CYS A 331 -9.74 13.50 8.80
CA CYS A 331 -8.76 13.18 7.74
C CYS A 331 -7.38 12.77 8.26
N ARG A 332 -6.95 13.27 9.43
CA ARG A 332 -5.70 12.82 10.07
C ARG A 332 -5.84 11.42 10.67
N ALA A 333 -7.01 11.09 11.20
CA ALA A 333 -7.26 9.81 11.85
C ALA A 333 -7.68 8.70 10.87
N LEU A 334 -8.30 9.05 9.74
CA LEU A 334 -8.83 8.13 8.73
C LEU A 334 -8.41 8.61 7.35
N ASP A 335 -7.85 7.70 6.55
CA ASP A 335 -7.57 7.96 5.15
C ASP A 335 -8.90 7.97 4.40
N ILE A 336 -9.51 9.15 4.30
CA ILE A 336 -10.86 9.31 3.74
C ILE A 336 -10.92 8.88 2.28
N ASP A 337 -9.85 9.03 1.50
CA ASP A 337 -9.84 8.57 0.10
C ASP A 337 -9.90 7.05 0.05
N ASN A 338 -9.00 6.37 0.78
CA ASN A 338 -9.02 4.91 0.88
C ASN A 338 -10.34 4.37 1.46
N PHE A 339 -10.92 5.05 2.45
CA PHE A 339 -12.22 4.66 2.98
C PHE A 339 -13.34 4.80 1.96
N ILE A 340 -13.39 5.90 1.19
CA ILE A 340 -14.40 6.09 0.15
C ILE A 340 -14.22 5.05 -0.98
N THR A 341 -12.98 4.74 -1.37
CA THR A 341 -12.73 3.70 -2.37
C THR A 341 -13.15 2.32 -1.86
N ASP A 342 -12.92 2.00 -0.58
CA ASP A 342 -13.40 0.77 0.06
C ASP A 342 -14.93 0.67 -0.01
N LEU A 343 -15.64 1.75 0.36
CA LEU A 343 -17.11 1.83 0.22
C LEU A 343 -17.55 1.59 -1.23
N ILE A 344 -16.92 2.27 -2.20
CA ILE A 344 -17.26 2.12 -3.62
C ILE A 344 -17.04 0.68 -4.08
N ALA A 345 -15.93 0.04 -3.71
CA ALA A 345 -15.65 -1.36 -4.09
C ALA A 345 -16.73 -2.32 -3.56
N HIS A 346 -17.04 -2.24 -2.26
CA HIS A 346 -18.09 -3.07 -1.65
C HIS A 346 -19.48 -2.78 -2.22
N TRP A 347 -19.83 -1.51 -2.48
CA TRP A 347 -21.12 -1.14 -3.05
C TRP A 347 -21.26 -1.51 -4.52
N TYR A 348 -20.18 -1.38 -5.30
CA TYR A 348 -20.15 -1.72 -6.72
C TYR A 348 -20.27 -3.22 -6.94
N CYS A 349 -19.49 -4.01 -6.18
CA CYS A 349 -19.51 -5.46 -6.24
C CYS A 349 -20.67 -6.10 -5.46
N LEU A 350 -21.48 -5.30 -4.76
CA LEU A 350 -22.64 -5.75 -3.98
C LEU A 350 -22.25 -6.80 -2.92
N ASN A 351 -21.18 -6.54 -2.16
CA ASN A 351 -20.80 -7.41 -1.05
C ASN A 351 -21.77 -7.21 0.12
N TRP A 352 -22.68 -8.16 0.33
CA TRP A 352 -23.76 -8.03 1.29
C TRP A 352 -23.46 -8.59 2.70
N ASP A 353 -22.40 -9.38 2.84
CA ASP A 353 -21.93 -9.97 4.11
C ASP A 353 -20.95 -9.04 4.88
N TRP A 354 -20.57 -7.92 4.25
CA TRP A 354 -19.94 -6.73 4.83
C TRP A 354 -21.02 -5.69 5.23
N PRO A 355 -20.87 -4.84 6.26
CA PRO A 355 -19.63 -4.38 6.92
C PRO A 355 -19.39 -4.85 8.36
N ASP A 356 -20.29 -5.64 8.95
CA ASP A 356 -20.14 -6.08 10.36
C ASP A 356 -19.00 -7.09 10.56
N LYS A 357 -18.48 -7.63 9.45
CA LYS A 357 -17.30 -8.50 9.33
C LYS A 357 -16.70 -8.30 7.92
N ASN A 358 -15.74 -9.15 7.55
CA ASN A 358 -15.15 -9.21 6.21
C ASN A 358 -14.43 -7.92 5.77
N TRP A 359 -13.55 -7.42 6.64
CA TRP A 359 -12.63 -6.31 6.35
C TRP A 359 -11.38 -6.42 7.24
N TYR A 360 -10.27 -5.86 6.76
CA TYR A 360 -9.10 -5.53 7.57
C TYR A 360 -8.92 -4.02 7.63
N ALA A 361 -8.26 -3.55 8.68
CA ALA A 361 -7.81 -2.18 8.77
C ALA A 361 -6.41 -2.10 9.37
N THR A 362 -5.57 -1.21 8.83
CA THR A 362 -4.20 -1.00 9.31
C THR A 362 -3.92 0.48 9.55
N ARG A 363 -3.03 0.77 10.48
CA ARG A 363 -2.60 2.13 10.81
C ARG A 363 -1.14 2.15 11.20
N ARG A 364 -0.36 3.06 10.61
CA ARG A 364 1.02 3.32 11.03
C ARG A 364 1.06 4.18 12.29
N CYS A 365 1.71 3.70 13.33
CA CYS A 365 1.94 4.42 14.59
C CYS A 365 3.08 5.45 14.43
N PRO A 366 3.08 6.54 15.22
CA PRO A 366 2.08 6.89 16.22
C PRO A 366 0.94 7.75 15.67
N ASP A 367 1.01 8.18 14.41
CA ASP A 367 0.22 9.33 13.95
C ASP A 367 -0.33 9.21 12.52
N GLY A 368 -0.16 8.05 11.89
CA GLY A 368 -0.73 7.75 10.58
C GLY A 368 -2.26 7.53 10.64
N PRO A 369 -2.94 7.71 9.49
CA PRO A 369 -4.37 7.44 9.39
C PRO A 369 -4.66 5.93 9.30
N TRP A 370 -5.87 5.54 9.72
CA TRP A 370 -6.41 4.21 9.44
C TRP A 370 -6.75 4.05 7.96
N ARG A 371 -6.48 2.85 7.43
CA ARG A 371 -6.86 2.41 6.07
C ARG A 371 -7.66 1.12 6.16
N PHE A 372 -8.66 0.97 5.30
CA PHE A 372 -9.48 -0.23 5.16
C PHE A 372 -9.06 -1.03 3.94
N HIS A 373 -9.21 -2.34 4.04
CA HIS A 373 -8.82 -3.31 3.03
C HIS A 373 -9.93 -4.36 2.87
N VAL A 374 -10.35 -4.58 1.62
CA VAL A 374 -11.26 -5.67 1.23
C VAL A 374 -10.71 -7.01 1.73
N TRP A 375 -11.58 -7.81 2.33
CA TRP A 375 -11.25 -9.14 2.82
C TRP A 375 -12.50 -10.02 2.80
N ASP A 376 -12.39 -11.29 2.41
CA ASP A 376 -13.49 -12.28 2.49
C ASP A 376 -14.79 -11.76 1.84
N ALA A 377 -14.66 -11.31 0.59
CA ALA A 377 -15.74 -10.79 -0.24
C ALA A 377 -16.46 -11.92 -1.00
N GLU A 378 -16.59 -13.09 -0.36
CA GLU A 378 -17.09 -14.32 -0.98
C GLU A 378 -18.55 -14.17 -1.47
N HIS A 379 -19.27 -13.22 -0.86
CA HIS A 379 -20.66 -12.86 -1.12
C HIS A 379 -20.81 -11.55 -1.93
N ALA A 380 -19.94 -11.37 -2.94
CA ALA A 380 -20.05 -10.33 -3.96
C ALA A 380 -20.52 -10.91 -5.31
N LEU A 381 -21.02 -10.08 -6.23
CA LEU A 381 -21.44 -10.46 -7.59
C LEU A 381 -22.63 -11.46 -7.71
N GLU A 382 -23.26 -11.84 -6.60
CA GLU A 382 -24.29 -12.90 -6.57
C GLU A 382 -25.67 -12.45 -7.09
N TYR A 383 -26.10 -11.23 -6.76
CA TYR A 383 -27.44 -10.73 -7.09
C TYR A 383 -27.42 -9.76 -8.27
N TRP A 384 -28.21 -10.06 -9.29
CA TRP A 384 -28.29 -9.30 -10.54
C TRP A 384 -29.44 -8.28 -10.54
N ASP A 385 -30.21 -8.19 -9.45
CA ASP A 385 -31.39 -7.33 -9.29
C ASP A 385 -31.15 -6.13 -8.35
N SER A 386 -32.22 -5.37 -8.06
CA SER A 386 -32.22 -4.04 -7.42
C SER A 386 -31.76 -4.00 -5.94
N GLN A 387 -31.11 -5.05 -5.45
CA GLN A 387 -30.46 -5.00 -4.14
C GLN A 387 -29.27 -4.05 -4.20
N ASN A 388 -29.16 -3.21 -3.18
CA ASN A 388 -27.98 -2.39 -2.99
C ASN A 388 -27.60 -2.37 -1.52
N VAL A 389 -26.31 -2.25 -1.29
CA VAL A 389 -25.71 -2.08 0.05
C VAL A 389 -25.25 -0.63 0.25
N LEU A 390 -25.74 0.29 -0.58
CA LEU A 390 -25.33 1.69 -0.54
C LEU A 390 -25.70 2.30 0.81
N GLY A 391 -24.75 3.04 1.39
CA GLY A 391 -24.86 3.62 2.71
C GLY A 391 -24.39 2.70 3.85
N LYS A 392 -24.27 1.38 3.64
CA LYS A 392 -23.61 0.50 4.62
C LYS A 392 -22.13 0.87 4.73
N SER A 393 -21.58 0.85 5.94
CA SER A 393 -20.16 1.11 6.20
C SER A 393 -19.70 0.52 7.53
N VAL A 394 -18.41 0.21 7.64
CA VAL A 394 -17.80 -0.25 8.89
C VAL A 394 -18.07 0.76 10.00
N SER A 395 -18.59 0.27 11.13
CA SER A 395 -18.87 1.07 12.34
C SER A 395 -19.73 2.33 12.12
N GLY A 396 -20.52 2.37 11.04
CA GLY A 396 -21.35 3.52 10.66
C GLY A 396 -20.54 4.78 10.34
N ILE A 397 -19.27 4.65 9.93
CA ILE A 397 -18.39 5.79 9.63
C ILE A 397 -18.98 6.68 8.54
N HIS A 398 -19.54 6.10 7.47
CA HIS A 398 -20.17 6.85 6.38
C HIS A 398 -21.30 7.75 6.89
N ASP A 399 -22.18 7.24 7.74
CA ASP A 399 -23.33 7.98 8.27
C ASP A 399 -22.92 9.21 9.08
N LYS A 400 -21.77 9.14 9.75
CA LYS A 400 -21.21 10.23 10.55
C LYS A 400 -20.56 11.32 9.70
N LEU A 401 -20.10 10.97 8.49
CA LEU A 401 -19.42 11.89 7.58
C LEU A 401 -20.31 12.47 6.49
N LYS A 402 -21.36 11.75 6.06
CA LYS A 402 -22.14 12.08 4.85
C LYS A 402 -22.86 13.43 4.87
N ALA A 403 -23.02 14.05 6.05
CA ALA A 403 -23.57 15.40 6.18
C ALA A 403 -22.53 16.50 5.92
N SER A 404 -21.22 16.19 5.96
CA SER A 404 -20.16 17.14 5.63
C SER A 404 -20.09 17.37 4.13
N LYS A 405 -20.14 18.63 3.71
CA LYS A 405 -20.04 19.00 2.30
C LYS A 405 -18.69 18.65 1.68
N GLU A 406 -17.62 18.72 2.45
CA GLU A 406 -16.29 18.34 1.97
C GLU A 406 -16.17 16.84 1.78
N TYR A 407 -16.78 16.05 2.66
CA TYR A 407 -16.89 14.62 2.44
C TYR A 407 -17.69 14.32 1.18
N GLN A 408 -18.84 14.96 0.97
CA GLN A 408 -19.65 14.80 -0.24
C GLN A 408 -18.89 15.19 -1.51
N MET A 409 -18.17 16.31 -1.50
CA MET A 409 -17.40 16.76 -2.66
C MET A 409 -16.22 15.82 -2.95
N ARG A 410 -15.48 15.42 -1.92
CA ARG A 410 -14.40 14.43 -2.06
C ARG A 410 -14.94 13.11 -2.59
N PHE A 411 -16.08 12.63 -2.08
CA PHE A 411 -16.77 11.43 -2.57
C PHE A 411 -17.12 11.57 -4.05
N ALA A 412 -17.71 12.69 -4.45
CA ALA A 412 -18.07 12.96 -5.84
C ALA A 412 -16.85 12.96 -6.77
N ASP A 413 -15.73 13.51 -6.31
CA ASP A 413 -14.47 13.52 -7.07
C ASP A 413 -13.92 12.10 -7.26
N ILE A 414 -14.00 11.24 -6.23
CA ILE A 414 -13.63 9.81 -6.36
C ILE A 414 -14.56 9.11 -7.35
N VAL A 415 -15.86 9.35 -7.28
CA VAL A 415 -16.84 8.78 -8.19
C VAL A 415 -16.59 9.23 -9.63
N GLN A 416 -16.26 10.50 -9.85
CA GLN A 416 -15.97 11.04 -11.19
C GLN A 416 -14.74 10.36 -11.81
N ARG A 417 -13.65 10.17 -11.06
CA ARG A 417 -12.46 9.45 -11.58
C ARG A 417 -12.66 7.94 -11.70
N SER A 418 -13.62 7.37 -10.98
CA SER A 418 -13.82 5.92 -10.90
C SER A 418 -14.84 5.40 -11.92
N LEU A 419 -16.02 6.01 -12.01
CA LEU A 419 -17.17 5.49 -12.77
C LEU A 419 -17.39 6.18 -14.12
N LEU A 420 -16.72 7.31 -14.36
CA LEU A 420 -16.97 8.18 -15.52
C LEU A 420 -15.68 8.38 -16.34
N GLY A 421 -15.83 8.86 -17.58
CA GLY A 421 -14.71 9.09 -18.48
C GLY A 421 -13.96 7.80 -18.82
N ASN A 422 -12.66 7.76 -18.53
CA ASN A 422 -11.82 6.54 -18.64
C ASN A 422 -11.62 5.85 -17.27
N GLY A 423 -12.53 6.08 -16.32
CA GLY A 423 -12.43 5.49 -14.99
C GLY A 423 -12.42 3.96 -15.01
N PRO A 424 -11.75 3.30 -14.05
CA PRO A 424 -11.66 1.84 -13.98
C PRO A 424 -13.01 1.12 -13.89
N LEU A 425 -14.05 1.78 -13.36
CA LEU A 425 -15.38 1.22 -13.13
C LEU A 425 -16.41 1.60 -14.19
N THR A 426 -15.97 2.21 -15.28
CA THR A 426 -16.78 2.28 -16.50
C THR A 426 -17.07 0.86 -17.01
N SER A 427 -18.23 0.65 -17.64
CA SER A 427 -18.65 -0.69 -18.08
C SER A 427 -17.59 -1.41 -18.91
N GLU A 428 -16.91 -0.68 -19.81
CA GLU A 428 -15.83 -1.24 -20.63
C GLU A 428 -14.63 -1.67 -19.79
N ASN A 429 -14.11 -0.80 -18.92
CA ASN A 429 -12.87 -1.06 -18.20
C ASN A 429 -13.05 -2.11 -17.09
N VAL A 430 -14.19 -2.11 -16.40
CA VAL A 430 -14.45 -3.12 -15.37
C VAL A 430 -14.67 -4.51 -15.97
N ILE A 431 -15.27 -4.60 -17.16
CA ILE A 431 -15.45 -5.87 -17.87
C ILE A 431 -14.08 -6.39 -18.33
N LYS A 432 -13.20 -5.53 -18.87
CA LYS A 432 -11.82 -5.94 -19.21
C LYS A 432 -11.06 -6.46 -18.00
N MET A 433 -11.21 -5.81 -16.84
CA MET A 433 -10.60 -6.27 -15.58
C MET A 433 -11.14 -7.64 -15.16
N TYR A 434 -12.44 -7.87 -15.25
CA TYR A 434 -13.05 -9.17 -14.95
C TYR A 434 -12.61 -10.25 -15.96
N GLU A 435 -12.54 -9.91 -17.24
CA GLU A 435 -12.09 -10.80 -18.31
C GLU A 435 -10.63 -11.23 -18.16
N ALA A 436 -9.77 -10.38 -17.58
CA ALA A 436 -8.40 -10.76 -17.25
C ALA A 436 -8.38 -11.93 -16.24
N ARG A 437 -9.22 -11.88 -15.20
CA ARG A 437 -9.37 -12.96 -14.22
C ARG A 437 -10.05 -14.21 -14.78
N ILE A 438 -11.03 -14.05 -15.67
CA ILE A 438 -11.60 -15.19 -16.42
C ILE A 438 -10.48 -15.87 -17.23
N THR A 439 -9.69 -15.09 -17.96
CA THR A 439 -8.61 -15.61 -18.82
C THR A 439 -7.55 -16.34 -18.01
N GLU A 440 -7.20 -15.81 -16.83
CA GLU A 440 -6.25 -16.43 -15.89
C GLU A 440 -6.59 -17.90 -15.60
N ILE A 441 -7.87 -18.21 -15.31
CA ILE A 441 -8.25 -19.55 -14.85
C ILE A 441 -9.02 -20.40 -15.87
N SER A 442 -9.33 -19.87 -17.05
CA SER A 442 -10.18 -20.56 -18.05
C SER A 442 -9.69 -21.98 -18.40
N ARG A 443 -8.37 -22.18 -18.42
CA ARG A 443 -7.73 -23.50 -18.63
C ARG A 443 -7.76 -24.34 -17.34
N ALA A 444 -7.33 -23.77 -16.22
CA ALA A 444 -7.27 -24.44 -14.92
C ALA A 444 -8.62 -24.95 -14.40
N ILE A 445 -9.73 -24.31 -14.77
CA ILE A 445 -11.08 -24.74 -14.42
C ILE A 445 -11.38 -26.17 -14.89
N VAL A 446 -10.73 -26.66 -15.95
CA VAL A 446 -10.85 -28.06 -16.38
C VAL A 446 -10.31 -29.02 -15.32
N ALA A 447 -9.16 -28.70 -14.73
CA ALA A 447 -8.56 -29.52 -13.69
C ALA A 447 -9.33 -29.42 -12.36
N GLU A 448 -9.90 -28.25 -12.04
CA GLU A 448 -10.80 -28.10 -10.90
C GLU A 448 -12.08 -28.93 -11.08
N ALA A 449 -12.63 -28.99 -12.30
CA ALA A 449 -13.82 -29.79 -12.61
C ALA A 449 -13.53 -31.28 -12.46
N ALA A 450 -12.38 -31.73 -12.96
CA ALA A 450 -11.93 -33.10 -12.82
C ALA A 450 -11.65 -33.50 -11.37
N ARG A 451 -11.26 -32.56 -10.52
CA ARG A 451 -10.90 -32.86 -9.13
C ARG A 451 -12.08 -32.75 -8.17
N TRP A 452 -13.00 -31.82 -8.41
CA TRP A 452 -14.02 -31.42 -7.45
C TRP A 452 -15.41 -31.17 -8.06
N GLY A 453 -15.58 -31.33 -9.37
CA GLY A 453 -16.84 -31.04 -10.06
C GLY A 453 -17.98 -31.99 -9.66
N ASP A 454 -17.66 -33.18 -9.15
CA ASP A 454 -18.58 -34.22 -8.69
C ASP A 454 -18.77 -34.24 -7.16
N ALA A 455 -18.04 -33.41 -6.41
CA ALA A 455 -18.07 -33.37 -4.95
C ALA A 455 -19.49 -33.24 -4.35
N ARG A 456 -20.42 -32.61 -5.10
CA ARG A 456 -21.83 -32.43 -4.73
C ARG A 456 -22.83 -32.95 -5.78
N SER A 457 -22.36 -33.61 -6.83
CA SER A 457 -23.18 -34.03 -7.97
C SER A 457 -22.69 -35.35 -8.56
N ALA A 458 -23.60 -36.26 -8.94
CA ALA A 458 -23.23 -37.52 -9.59
C ALA A 458 -22.71 -37.36 -11.04
N THR A 459 -22.99 -36.20 -11.65
CA THR A 459 -22.38 -35.80 -12.93
C THR A 459 -21.49 -34.59 -12.65
N PRO A 460 -20.20 -34.65 -13.01
CA PRO A 460 -19.28 -33.56 -12.74
C PRO A 460 -19.73 -32.27 -13.41
N HIS A 461 -19.61 -31.15 -12.71
CA HIS A 461 -19.79 -29.84 -13.29
C HIS A 461 -18.75 -29.53 -14.37
N THR A 462 -19.10 -28.63 -15.30
CA THR A 462 -18.25 -28.38 -16.48
C THR A 462 -17.74 -26.95 -16.58
N PRO A 463 -16.58 -26.75 -17.25
CA PRO A 463 -16.10 -25.42 -17.64
C PRO A 463 -17.12 -24.57 -18.43
N ASP A 464 -18.05 -25.19 -19.18
CA ASP A 464 -19.09 -24.45 -19.92
C ASP A 464 -20.12 -23.84 -18.98
N GLU A 465 -20.53 -24.58 -17.94
CA GLU A 465 -21.44 -24.08 -16.90
C GLU A 465 -20.82 -22.88 -16.19
N TRP A 466 -19.54 -22.97 -15.82
CA TRP A 466 -18.80 -21.85 -15.23
C TRP A 466 -18.72 -20.66 -16.18
N SER A 467 -18.37 -20.88 -17.45
CA SER A 467 -18.28 -19.81 -18.46
C SER A 467 -19.60 -19.09 -18.68
N ALA A 468 -20.73 -19.81 -18.62
CA ALA A 468 -22.06 -19.22 -18.72
C ALA A 468 -22.41 -18.32 -17.53
N VAL A 469 -21.96 -18.67 -16.31
CA VAL A 469 -22.09 -17.79 -15.13
C VAL A 469 -21.28 -16.51 -15.35
N GLN A 470 -20.05 -16.61 -15.85
CA GLN A 470 -19.19 -15.44 -16.09
C GLN A 470 -19.80 -14.48 -17.11
N GLU A 471 -20.36 -15.01 -18.20
CA GLU A 471 -21.07 -14.18 -19.18
C GLU A 471 -22.32 -13.52 -18.59
N GLY A 472 -23.02 -14.20 -17.68
CA GLY A 472 -24.10 -13.63 -16.89
C GLY A 472 -23.63 -12.44 -16.03
N VAL A 473 -22.52 -12.58 -15.32
CA VAL A 473 -21.92 -11.49 -14.52
C VAL A 473 -21.55 -10.30 -15.40
N LYS A 474 -20.87 -10.51 -16.53
CA LYS A 474 -20.51 -9.42 -17.44
C LYS A 474 -21.73 -8.70 -17.99
N SER A 475 -22.65 -9.44 -18.61
CA SER A 475 -23.77 -8.85 -19.35
C SER A 475 -24.90 -8.31 -18.47
N LYS A 476 -25.19 -8.96 -17.33
CA LYS A 476 -26.34 -8.61 -16.47
C LYS A 476 -25.93 -7.80 -15.24
N PHE A 477 -24.74 -8.04 -14.68
CA PHE A 477 -24.27 -7.35 -13.49
C PHE A 477 -23.38 -6.16 -13.85
N LEU A 478 -22.21 -6.39 -14.47
CA LEU A 478 -21.19 -5.35 -14.66
C LEU A 478 -21.58 -4.30 -15.71
N GLN A 479 -22.12 -4.73 -16.85
CA GLN A 479 -22.48 -3.84 -17.96
C GLN A 479 -23.37 -2.65 -17.51
N PRO A 480 -24.47 -2.82 -16.74
CA PRO A 480 -25.28 -1.70 -16.26
C PRO A 480 -24.81 -1.08 -14.93
N ARG A 481 -23.86 -1.70 -14.20
CA ARG A 481 -23.57 -1.37 -12.79
C ARG A 481 -23.17 0.09 -12.59
N ALA A 482 -22.28 0.62 -13.44
CA ALA A 482 -21.80 2.00 -13.31
C ALA A 482 -22.95 3.02 -13.38
N ALA A 483 -23.90 2.83 -14.29
CA ALA A 483 -25.05 3.71 -14.44
C ALA A 483 -25.99 3.64 -13.23
N PHE A 484 -26.24 2.43 -12.70
CA PHE A 484 -27.06 2.26 -11.49
C PHE A 484 -26.44 2.91 -10.27
N ILE A 485 -25.16 2.65 -10.02
CA ILE A 485 -24.44 3.22 -8.86
C ILE A 485 -24.41 4.75 -8.95
N LEU A 486 -24.10 5.32 -10.13
CA LEU A 486 -24.12 6.77 -10.31
C LEU A 486 -25.52 7.37 -10.04
N GLY A 487 -26.58 6.71 -10.50
CA GLY A 487 -27.96 7.11 -10.22
C GLY A 487 -28.29 7.09 -8.73
N TRP A 488 -27.90 6.03 -8.01
CA TRP A 488 -28.12 5.92 -6.57
C TRP A 488 -27.31 6.96 -5.79
N LEU A 489 -26.06 7.23 -6.18
CA LEU A 489 -25.22 8.24 -5.55
C LEU A 489 -25.75 9.66 -5.73
N ARG A 490 -26.30 9.99 -6.91
CA ARG A 490 -27.01 11.27 -7.12
C ARG A 490 -28.23 11.39 -6.21
N ASN A 491 -29.04 10.34 -6.10
CA ASN A 491 -30.20 10.32 -5.21
C ASN A 491 -29.81 10.43 -3.73
N ALA A 492 -28.65 9.90 -3.34
CA ALA A 492 -28.11 9.99 -1.99
C ALA A 492 -27.38 11.31 -1.70
N GLY A 493 -27.21 12.20 -2.69
CA GLY A 493 -26.47 13.46 -2.54
C GLY A 493 -24.95 13.29 -2.45
N LEU A 494 -24.42 12.12 -2.83
CA LEU A 494 -22.99 11.80 -2.86
C LEU A 494 -22.34 12.08 -4.22
N TYR A 495 -23.14 12.49 -5.20
CA TYR A 495 -22.67 13.01 -6.48
C TYR A 495 -23.53 14.23 -6.89
N PRO A 496 -22.93 15.38 -7.25
CA PRO A 496 -23.67 16.59 -7.61
C PRO A 496 -24.61 16.41 -8.81
N ALA A 497 -25.70 17.16 -8.81
CA ALA A 497 -26.59 17.24 -9.98
C ALA A 497 -25.95 17.98 -11.16
N VAL A 498 -24.97 18.84 -10.90
CA VAL A 498 -24.20 19.56 -11.92
C VAL A 498 -23.17 18.59 -12.49
N ASP A 499 -23.25 18.32 -13.79
CA ASP A 499 -22.31 17.44 -14.46
C ASP A 499 -20.91 18.04 -14.48
N ALA A 500 -19.90 17.17 -14.36
CA ALA A 500 -18.51 17.58 -14.46
C ALA A 500 -18.16 17.92 -15.93
N PRO A 501 -17.26 18.90 -16.15
CA PRO A 501 -16.83 19.26 -17.51
C PRO A 501 -16.06 18.12 -18.17
N GLY A 502 -16.22 17.90 -19.47
CA GLY A 502 -15.43 16.94 -20.26
C GLY A 502 -14.26 17.62 -20.98
N PHE A 503 -13.18 16.88 -21.27
CA PHE A 503 -12.05 17.36 -22.06
C PHE A 503 -12.03 16.74 -23.45
N SER A 504 -11.59 17.49 -24.46
CA SER A 504 -11.37 16.97 -25.81
C SER A 504 -10.18 17.64 -26.50
N ILE A 505 -9.47 16.87 -27.34
CA ILE A 505 -8.51 17.37 -28.32
C ILE A 505 -9.17 17.29 -29.69
N GLY A 506 -9.43 18.45 -30.30
CA GLY A 506 -10.34 18.52 -31.45
C GLY A 506 -11.74 17.99 -31.08
N SER A 507 -12.25 17.03 -31.85
CA SER A 507 -13.55 16.39 -31.61
C SER A 507 -13.51 15.13 -30.74
N ARG A 508 -12.31 14.67 -30.33
CA ARG A 508 -12.14 13.41 -29.61
C ARG A 508 -12.10 13.65 -28.10
N PRO A 509 -12.92 12.95 -27.29
CA PRO A 509 -12.80 12.97 -25.84
C PRO A 509 -11.38 12.59 -25.40
N SER A 510 -10.87 13.28 -24.39
CA SER A 510 -9.56 13.04 -23.82
C SER A 510 -9.64 12.94 -22.30
N TYR A 511 -8.84 12.06 -21.72
CA TYR A 511 -8.76 11.84 -20.27
C TYR A 511 -7.31 11.99 -19.77
N GLY A 512 -6.51 12.70 -20.57
CA GLY A 512 -5.06 12.76 -20.45
C GLY A 512 -4.38 11.86 -21.47
N GLU A 513 -3.41 12.41 -22.19
CA GLU A 513 -2.68 11.72 -23.26
C GLU A 513 -1.40 12.46 -23.66
N TYR A 514 -0.61 11.82 -24.50
CA TYR A 514 0.46 12.48 -25.25
C TYR A 514 -0.14 13.33 -26.38
N VAL A 515 0.31 14.57 -26.49
CA VAL A 515 -0.20 15.55 -27.47
C VAL A 515 0.96 16.26 -28.18
N SER A 516 0.65 16.88 -29.32
CA SER A 516 1.60 17.68 -30.07
C SER A 516 1.61 19.14 -29.58
N TYR A 517 2.74 19.83 -29.78
CA TYR A 517 2.83 21.26 -29.51
C TYR A 517 1.78 22.04 -30.30
N GLY A 518 1.00 22.85 -29.59
CA GLY A 518 -0.03 23.71 -30.19
C GLY A 518 -1.39 23.04 -30.37
N ASP A 519 -1.56 21.79 -29.97
CA ASP A 519 -2.87 21.14 -29.91
C ASP A 519 -3.83 21.96 -29.03
N LEU A 520 -5.12 21.94 -29.38
CA LEU A 520 -6.15 22.72 -28.70
C LEU A 520 -7.00 21.83 -27.79
N LEU A 521 -6.86 22.03 -26.48
CA LEU A 521 -7.73 21.46 -25.46
C LEU A 521 -9.03 22.25 -25.36
N THR A 522 -10.14 21.58 -25.65
CA THR A 522 -11.49 22.12 -25.42
C THR A 522 -12.08 21.53 -24.14
N ILE A 523 -12.71 22.37 -23.33
CA ILE A 523 -13.47 21.97 -22.16
C ILE A 523 -14.97 22.11 -22.45
N THR A 524 -15.73 21.04 -22.24
CA THR A 524 -17.18 21.04 -22.40
C THR A 524 -17.81 21.83 -21.26
N VAL A 525 -18.70 22.77 -21.59
CA VAL A 525 -19.45 23.58 -20.64
C VAL A 525 -20.85 22.98 -20.47
N PRO A 526 -21.20 22.39 -19.31
CA PRO A 526 -22.55 21.91 -19.05
C PRO A 526 -23.59 23.02 -19.16
N ALA A 527 -24.80 22.68 -19.60
CA ALA A 527 -25.87 23.65 -19.80
C ALA A 527 -26.17 24.44 -18.51
N GLY A 528 -26.17 25.78 -18.61
CA GLY A 528 -26.44 26.67 -17.48
C GLY A 528 -25.30 26.80 -16.44
N ALA A 529 -24.12 26.21 -16.71
CA ALA A 529 -22.97 26.30 -15.84
C ALA A 529 -21.90 27.27 -16.36
N LYS A 530 -21.04 27.75 -15.46
CA LYS A 530 -19.72 28.30 -15.77
C LYS A 530 -18.67 27.24 -15.48
N VAL A 531 -17.62 27.15 -16.29
CA VAL A 531 -16.49 26.23 -16.02
C VAL A 531 -15.28 27.04 -15.57
N TYR A 532 -14.63 26.54 -14.53
CA TYR A 532 -13.36 27.06 -14.02
C TYR A 532 -12.32 25.95 -14.05
N TYR A 533 -11.09 26.28 -14.43
CA TYR A 533 -10.00 25.32 -14.51
C TYR A 533 -8.69 25.88 -13.97
N THR A 534 -7.79 24.98 -13.63
CA THR A 534 -6.40 25.26 -13.24
C THR A 534 -5.49 24.43 -14.13
N ILE A 535 -4.23 24.86 -14.27
CA ILE A 535 -3.21 24.18 -15.10
C ILE A 535 -2.00 23.72 -14.28
N ASP A 536 -2.01 24.01 -12.98
CA ASP A 536 -1.01 23.64 -11.99
C ASP A 536 -1.44 22.43 -11.14
N GLY A 537 -2.62 21.85 -11.41
CA GLY A 537 -3.20 20.76 -10.64
C GLY A 537 -3.87 21.16 -9.32
N SER A 538 -4.02 22.45 -9.02
CA SER A 538 -4.84 22.91 -7.87
C SER A 538 -6.34 22.71 -8.13
N ASP A 539 -7.18 22.65 -7.09
CA ASP A 539 -8.64 22.60 -7.28
C ASP A 539 -9.15 24.00 -7.72
N PRO A 540 -10.02 24.11 -8.75
CA PRO A 540 -10.68 25.37 -9.11
C PRO A 540 -11.57 25.96 -7.99
N ARG A 541 -11.98 25.14 -7.02
CA ARG A 541 -12.71 25.53 -5.81
C ARG A 541 -11.73 25.77 -4.65
N GLN A 542 -12.03 26.73 -3.76
CA GLN A 542 -11.17 27.01 -2.60
C GLN A 542 -11.01 25.82 -1.63
N GLY A 543 -12.04 24.98 -1.47
CA GLY A 543 -11.99 23.84 -0.54
C GLY A 543 -11.99 24.28 0.91
N ILE A 544 -11.56 23.45 1.85
CA ILE A 544 -11.46 23.83 3.28
C ILE A 544 -10.09 24.33 3.70
N GLY A 545 -9.22 24.66 2.74
CA GLY A 545 -7.80 24.88 3.02
C GLY A 545 -7.07 23.60 3.41
N GLN A 546 -5.83 23.74 3.87
CA GLN A 546 -4.96 22.63 4.24
C GLN A 546 -4.39 22.82 5.64
N ASP A 547 -4.08 21.71 6.29
CA ASP A 547 -3.21 21.73 7.46
C ASP A 547 -1.80 22.13 7.00
N ILE A 548 -1.18 23.03 7.76
CA ILE A 548 0.24 23.37 7.62
C ILE A 548 0.97 23.02 8.91
N ARG A 549 2.16 22.47 8.75
CA ARG A 549 3.06 22.16 9.85
C ARG A 549 3.77 23.44 10.28
N LEU A 550 3.36 24.00 11.42
CA LEU A 550 3.98 25.20 12.02
C LEU A 550 5.29 24.83 12.72
N LEU A 551 5.31 23.65 13.34
CA LEU A 551 6.48 23.06 13.99
C LEU A 551 6.49 21.56 13.74
N ALA A 552 7.51 21.05 13.06
CA ALA A 552 7.66 19.63 12.80
C ALA A 552 8.15 18.86 14.04
N ALA A 553 7.77 17.58 14.13
CA ALA A 553 8.14 16.75 15.27
C ALA A 553 9.65 16.50 15.38
N ASP A 554 10.36 16.47 14.26
CA ASP A 554 11.82 16.31 14.14
C ASP A 554 12.59 17.64 14.12
N ALA A 555 11.91 18.77 14.34
CA ALA A 555 12.54 20.09 14.43
C ALA A 555 13.66 20.11 15.49
N ILE A 556 14.66 20.95 15.27
CA ILE A 556 15.81 21.12 16.17
C ILE A 556 15.32 21.53 17.56
N LYS A 557 15.77 20.81 18.59
CA LYS A 557 15.41 21.04 20.00
C LYS A 557 16.65 21.34 20.82
N TRP A 558 16.49 22.23 21.79
CA TRP A 558 17.45 22.48 22.85
C TRP A 558 16.92 21.86 24.13
N VAL A 559 17.70 20.96 24.73
CA VAL A 559 17.30 20.11 25.85
C VAL A 559 18.20 20.35 27.05
N LYS A 560 17.61 20.46 28.25
CA LYS A 560 18.35 20.62 29.50
C LYS A 560 17.71 19.87 30.66
N VAL A 561 18.47 18.98 31.28
CA VAL A 561 18.20 18.47 32.63
C VAL A 561 18.75 19.50 33.63
N PRO A 562 17.91 20.16 34.45
CA PRO A 562 18.38 21.18 35.38
C PRO A 562 19.05 20.55 36.62
N THR A 563 20.07 21.22 37.16
CA THR A 563 20.73 20.87 38.43
C THR A 563 20.41 21.86 39.55
N SER A 564 19.69 22.93 39.22
CA SER A 564 19.25 24.00 40.12
C SER A 564 18.08 24.75 39.48
N ASN A 565 17.45 25.64 40.25
CA ASN A 565 16.42 26.54 39.72
C ASN A 565 17.03 27.53 38.71
N ILE A 566 16.49 27.57 37.48
CA ILE A 566 16.91 28.50 36.41
C ILE A 566 15.88 29.61 36.15
N GLY A 567 14.87 29.74 37.01
CA GLY A 567 13.76 30.67 36.86
C GLY A 567 12.78 30.26 35.75
N THR A 568 11.90 31.18 35.35
CA THR A 568 10.91 30.97 34.28
C THR A 568 11.29 31.62 32.95
N GLY A 569 12.38 32.41 32.91
CA GLY A 569 12.78 33.16 31.72
C GLY A 569 13.09 32.28 30.50
N TRP A 570 13.42 31.01 30.70
CA TRP A 570 13.71 30.04 29.63
C TRP A 570 12.51 29.77 28.71
N THR A 571 11.29 30.07 29.12
CA THR A 571 10.09 29.91 28.27
C THR A 571 9.95 31.01 27.22
N ALA A 572 10.63 32.15 27.39
CA ALA A 572 10.55 33.30 26.50
C ALA A 572 11.49 33.16 25.29
N LEU A 573 11.18 33.86 24.20
CA LEU A 573 11.96 33.81 22.95
C LEU A 573 13.43 34.23 23.16
N GLY A 574 13.67 35.30 23.92
CA GLY A 574 15.00 35.91 24.08
C GLY A 574 15.96 35.23 25.07
N TYR A 575 15.61 34.06 25.64
CA TYR A 575 16.52 33.37 26.55
C TYR A 575 17.68 32.72 25.80
N ASP A 576 18.89 32.80 26.36
CA ASP A 576 20.09 32.16 25.83
C ASP A 576 20.14 30.67 26.18
N HIS A 577 19.89 29.81 25.19
CA HIS A 577 20.00 28.34 25.30
C HIS A 577 21.29 27.77 24.70
N SER A 578 22.30 28.59 24.40
CA SER A 578 23.53 28.14 23.73
C SER A 578 24.26 27.01 24.49
N GLY A 579 24.11 26.93 25.81
CA GLY A 579 24.66 25.85 26.65
C GLY A 579 23.76 24.63 26.83
N TRP A 580 22.68 24.49 26.05
CA TRP A 580 21.77 23.34 26.12
C TRP A 580 22.15 22.29 25.06
N GLN A 581 21.77 21.04 25.30
CA GLN A 581 22.00 19.97 24.33
C GLN A 581 21.15 20.19 23.09
N VAL A 582 21.77 20.22 21.91
CA VAL A 582 21.05 20.27 20.63
C VAL A 582 20.67 18.85 20.21
N VAL A 583 19.42 18.69 19.78
CA VAL A 583 18.86 17.44 19.25
C VAL A 583 18.20 17.71 17.91
N SER A 584 18.43 16.85 16.93
CA SER A 584 17.85 16.92 15.59
C SER A 584 17.63 15.52 15.02
N GLY A 585 16.73 15.39 14.04
CA GLY A 585 16.44 14.14 13.35
C GLY A 585 15.12 13.50 13.79
N GLY A 586 14.56 12.66 12.92
CA GLY A 586 13.37 11.86 13.19
C GLY A 586 13.69 10.66 14.08
N PRO A 587 12.74 10.12 14.85
CA PRO A 587 11.32 10.49 14.98
C PRO A 587 11.03 11.80 15.76
N GLY A 588 12.03 12.39 16.41
CA GLY A 588 11.98 13.71 17.03
C GLY A 588 11.72 13.74 18.54
N GLY A 589 11.41 12.60 19.18
CA GLY A 589 11.10 12.56 20.60
C GLY A 589 12.34 12.60 21.50
N ILE A 590 12.12 13.05 22.74
CA ILE A 590 13.13 13.21 23.79
C ILE A 590 12.68 12.36 24.97
N GLY A 591 13.51 11.42 25.43
CA GLY A 591 13.07 10.50 26.47
C GLY A 591 14.08 9.43 26.86
N TYR A 592 13.62 8.39 27.53
CA TYR A 592 14.28 7.10 27.71
C TYR A 592 13.23 6.05 28.08
N ASP A 593 13.57 4.79 27.85
CA ASP A 593 12.79 3.65 28.32
C ASP A 593 13.79 2.54 28.60
N SER A 594 14.02 2.29 29.88
CA SER A 594 15.01 1.33 30.39
C SER A 594 14.40 -0.04 30.69
N ASN A 595 13.07 -0.15 30.60
CA ASN A 595 12.31 -1.36 30.87
C ASN A 595 11.03 -1.37 30.03
N PRO A 596 11.14 -1.65 28.72
CA PRO A 596 10.02 -1.68 27.79
C PRO A 596 9.17 -2.92 28.06
N GLY A 597 8.41 -2.88 29.15
CA GLY A 597 7.46 -3.92 29.55
C GLY A 597 6.14 -3.78 28.79
N THR A 598 5.06 -4.33 29.35
CA THR A 598 3.71 -4.28 28.76
C THR A 598 3.08 -2.88 28.70
N GLY A 599 3.77 -1.85 29.18
CA GLY A 599 3.31 -0.45 29.17
C GLY A 599 3.40 0.21 27.78
N GLY A 600 4.26 -0.29 26.89
CA GLY A 600 4.53 0.30 25.58
C GLY A 600 5.99 0.72 25.45
N ASP A 601 6.59 0.46 24.29
CA ASP A 601 8.00 0.75 24.02
C ASP A 601 8.18 2.17 23.47
N TYR A 602 8.89 3.04 24.20
CA TYR A 602 9.12 4.41 23.74
C TYR A 602 10.32 4.57 22.80
N ARG A 603 11.21 3.59 22.74
CA ARG A 603 12.45 3.66 21.95
C ARG A 603 12.21 4.01 20.48
N PRO A 604 11.15 3.52 19.80
CA PRO A 604 10.82 3.90 18.43
C PRO A 604 10.46 5.39 18.24
N TYR A 605 10.22 6.14 19.31
CA TYR A 605 9.86 7.56 19.28
C TYR A 605 10.99 8.48 19.73
N ILE A 606 12.11 7.95 20.23
CA ILE A 606 13.18 8.73 20.85
C ILE A 606 14.32 8.97 19.86
N SER A 607 14.56 10.24 19.52
CA SER A 607 15.78 10.67 18.82
C SER A 607 16.92 11.01 19.77
N TYR A 608 16.62 11.29 21.04
CA TYR A 608 17.64 11.57 22.05
C TYR A 608 17.31 10.88 23.37
N ASN A 609 18.10 9.83 23.66
CA ASN A 609 18.02 9.10 24.93
C ASN A 609 18.71 9.91 26.02
N LEU A 610 17.93 10.43 26.98
CA LEU A 610 18.44 11.24 28.08
C LEU A 610 18.58 10.48 29.41
N GLY A 611 18.39 9.14 29.40
CA GLY A 611 18.36 8.30 30.60
C GLY A 611 19.63 8.43 31.43
N SER A 612 20.80 8.44 30.77
CA SER A 612 22.10 8.61 31.45
C SER A 612 22.28 9.96 32.17
N GLN A 613 21.51 10.98 31.79
CA GLN A 613 21.58 12.33 32.36
C GLN A 613 20.56 12.57 33.48
N ILE A 614 19.38 11.94 33.43
CA ILE A 614 18.26 12.24 34.32
C ILE A 614 18.01 11.16 35.39
N LEU A 615 18.21 9.88 35.06
CA LEU A 615 17.85 8.76 35.93
C LEU A 615 18.65 8.80 37.24
N GLY A 616 17.96 8.66 38.36
CA GLY A 616 18.47 8.79 39.72
C GLY A 616 18.91 10.21 40.12
N ARG A 617 18.67 11.23 39.28
CA ARG A 617 19.22 12.58 39.48
C ARG A 617 18.14 13.65 39.56
N ASN A 618 17.20 13.65 38.62
CA ASN A 618 16.11 14.63 38.58
C ASN A 618 14.88 14.01 37.88
N SER A 619 13.70 14.58 38.08
CA SER A 619 12.45 14.20 37.42
C SER A 619 12.00 15.19 36.36
N VAL A 620 12.81 16.21 36.03
CA VAL A 620 12.43 17.28 35.10
C VAL A 620 13.42 17.38 33.94
N CYS A 621 12.88 17.61 32.75
CA CYS A 621 13.63 18.00 31.56
C CYS A 621 12.98 19.24 30.93
N TYR A 622 13.78 20.23 30.57
CA TYR A 622 13.35 21.40 29.81
C TYR A 622 13.69 21.24 28.33
N VAL A 623 12.73 21.56 27.46
CA VAL A 623 12.88 21.51 26.00
C VAL A 623 12.49 22.87 25.42
N ARG A 624 13.27 23.36 24.46
CA ARG A 624 13.00 24.59 23.70
C ARG A 624 13.10 24.31 22.21
N ILE A 625 12.08 24.69 21.46
CA ILE A 625 11.95 24.40 20.03
C ILE A 625 11.62 25.70 19.28
N PRO A 626 12.60 26.35 18.63
CA PRO A 626 12.36 27.53 17.83
C PRO A 626 11.75 27.15 16.49
N PHE A 627 10.87 28.01 16.01
CA PHE A 627 10.27 27.92 14.68
C PHE A 627 9.98 29.32 14.15
N SER A 628 9.77 29.45 12.85
CA SER A 628 9.51 30.74 12.21
C SER A 628 8.30 30.69 11.32
N LEU A 629 7.51 31.77 11.32
CA LEU A 629 6.34 31.93 10.49
C LEU A 629 6.51 33.08 9.50
N THR A 630 6.07 32.86 8.25
CA THR A 630 5.95 33.96 7.29
C THR A 630 4.79 34.88 7.66
N ALA A 631 4.80 36.12 7.17
CA ALA A 631 3.69 37.06 7.36
C ALA A 631 2.37 36.49 6.80
N GLN A 632 2.46 35.83 5.64
CA GLN A 632 1.31 35.18 5.01
C GLN A 632 0.73 34.09 5.92
N THR A 633 1.57 33.13 6.34
CA THR A 633 1.17 32.05 7.24
C THR A 633 0.50 32.58 8.50
N ALA A 634 1.13 33.53 9.20
CA ALA A 634 0.61 34.07 10.45
C ALA A 634 -0.77 34.74 10.27
N SER A 635 -1.00 35.40 9.14
CA SER A 635 -2.27 36.08 8.84
C SER A 635 -3.40 35.15 8.38
N SER A 636 -3.08 33.95 7.90
CA SER A 636 -4.05 33.04 7.28
C SER A 636 -4.51 31.89 8.21
N LEU A 637 -3.97 31.79 9.43
CA LEU A 637 -4.33 30.73 10.37
C LEU A 637 -5.76 30.91 10.94
N GLN A 638 -6.55 29.83 10.86
CA GLN A 638 -7.90 29.75 11.40
C GLN A 638 -7.96 28.94 12.70
N ASP A 639 -7.20 27.86 12.75
CA ASP A 639 -7.07 27.00 13.92
C ASP A 639 -5.60 26.63 14.15
N MET A 640 -5.32 26.15 15.36
CA MET A 640 -4.00 25.71 15.76
C MET A 640 -4.16 24.52 16.70
N VAL A 641 -3.49 23.42 16.40
CA VAL A 641 -3.56 22.17 17.16
C VAL A 641 -2.16 21.78 17.60
N LEU A 642 -1.98 21.60 18.91
CA LEU A 642 -0.79 20.98 19.48
C LEU A 642 -0.99 19.46 19.50
N ARG A 643 -0.06 18.73 18.91
CA ARG A 643 -0.04 17.27 18.91
C ARG A 643 1.09 16.81 19.80
N LEU A 644 0.83 15.90 20.74
CA LEU A 644 1.88 15.42 21.64
C LEU A 644 1.68 13.99 22.14
N LEU A 645 2.78 13.27 22.28
CA LEU A 645 2.95 12.12 23.17
C LEU A 645 3.80 12.62 24.32
N TYR A 646 3.34 12.55 25.56
CA TYR A 646 4.18 12.85 26.72
C TYR A 646 4.04 11.70 27.69
N ASP A 647 5.04 11.42 28.51
CA ASP A 647 4.92 10.52 29.64
C ASP A 647 4.70 11.33 30.93
N ASP A 648 3.88 10.79 31.83
CA ASP A 648 3.52 11.34 33.14
C ASP A 648 2.91 12.76 33.15
N ALA A 649 3.71 13.81 32.99
CA ALA A 649 3.28 15.19 33.06
C ALA A 649 4.07 16.13 32.15
N VAL A 650 3.36 17.15 31.65
CA VAL A 650 3.93 18.16 30.75
C VAL A 650 3.30 19.53 31.01
N VAL A 651 4.11 20.58 30.89
CA VAL A 651 3.65 21.97 30.79
C VAL A 651 4.23 22.60 29.53
N VAL A 652 3.39 23.22 28.72
CA VAL A 652 3.75 23.75 27.40
C VAL A 652 3.53 25.26 27.38
N TYR A 653 4.53 25.97 26.88
CA TYR A 653 4.56 27.42 26.76
C TYR A 653 4.78 27.81 25.30
N LEU A 654 4.01 28.79 24.83
CA LEU A 654 4.20 29.44 23.54
C LEU A 654 4.63 30.89 23.78
N ASN A 655 5.82 31.25 23.32
CA ASN A 655 6.38 32.60 23.49
C ASN A 655 6.33 33.12 24.94
N GLY A 656 6.61 32.23 25.90
CA GLY A 656 6.61 32.55 27.34
C GLY A 656 5.26 32.43 28.05
N THR A 657 4.16 32.22 27.32
CA THR A 657 2.81 32.06 27.90
C THR A 657 2.42 30.60 27.98
N GLU A 658 1.94 30.12 29.13
CA GLU A 658 1.44 28.76 29.29
C GLU A 658 0.19 28.54 28.43
N VAL A 659 0.21 27.51 27.58
CA VAL A 659 -0.89 27.17 26.66
C VAL A 659 -1.52 25.83 26.96
N TYR A 660 -0.79 24.91 27.59
CA TYR A 660 -1.29 23.58 27.95
C TYR A 660 -0.55 23.01 29.16
N ARG A 661 -1.25 22.17 29.93
CA ARG A 661 -0.75 21.47 31.11
C ARG A 661 -1.48 20.16 31.30
N ALA A 662 -0.74 19.12 31.67
CA ALA A 662 -1.30 17.84 32.11
C ALA A 662 -0.40 17.18 33.17
N GLY A 663 -1.00 16.32 34.00
CA GLY A 663 -0.28 15.48 34.96
C GLY A 663 0.35 16.19 36.16
N ILE A 664 0.21 17.52 36.32
CA ILE A 664 0.76 18.27 37.47
C ILE A 664 -0.10 19.46 37.87
N SER A 665 -0.16 19.77 39.18
CA SER A 665 -0.84 20.95 39.73
C SER A 665 0.15 21.97 40.33
N GLY A 666 -0.31 23.22 40.49
CA GLY A 666 0.52 24.30 41.04
C GLY A 666 1.64 24.77 40.09
N THR A 667 2.56 25.59 40.60
CA THR A 667 3.72 26.07 39.83
C THR A 667 4.83 25.02 39.88
N PRO A 668 5.19 24.39 38.74
CA PRO A 668 6.22 23.36 38.73
C PRO A 668 7.62 23.97 38.99
N ALA A 669 8.37 23.30 39.87
CA ALA A 669 9.78 23.59 40.15
C ALA A 669 10.70 22.76 39.24
N TRP A 670 12.00 23.07 39.26
CA TRP A 670 13.03 22.37 38.47
C TRP A 670 13.26 20.91 38.88
N ASN A 671 12.66 20.46 39.97
CA ASN A 671 12.68 19.08 40.48
C ASN A 671 11.29 18.59 40.91
N SER A 672 10.25 19.17 40.30
CA SER A 672 8.87 18.72 40.50
C SER A 672 8.67 17.29 40.00
N LYS A 673 7.64 16.63 40.52
CA LYS A 673 7.22 15.28 40.15
C LYS A 673 5.80 15.33 39.61
N ALA A 674 5.47 14.43 38.69
CA ALA A 674 4.09 14.29 38.21
C ALA A 674 3.16 13.87 39.36
N SER A 675 1.88 14.26 39.28
CA SER A 675 0.85 13.95 40.27
C SER A 675 0.48 12.47 40.31
N SER A 676 0.58 11.79 39.16
CA SER A 676 0.28 10.37 38.95
C SER A 676 1.17 9.84 37.83
N SER A 677 1.37 8.52 37.78
CA SER A 677 1.98 7.89 36.61
C SER A 677 0.98 7.90 35.44
N ARG A 678 1.47 8.13 34.22
CA ARG A 678 0.69 8.09 32.98
C ARG A 678 1.62 7.72 31.81
N ASN A 679 1.57 6.45 31.41
CA ASN A 679 2.25 5.99 30.20
C ASN A 679 1.88 6.87 29.00
N ALA A 680 2.88 7.24 28.20
CA ALA A 680 2.68 8.06 27.03
C ALA A 680 1.56 7.56 26.13
N GLY A 681 1.43 6.22 26.02
CA GLY A 681 0.53 5.52 25.14
C GLY A 681 0.83 5.91 23.70
N GLY A 682 0.90 5.00 22.74
CA GLY A 682 1.23 5.43 21.38
C GLY A 682 0.08 6.13 20.60
N MET A 683 -0.79 6.82 21.32
CA MET A 683 -1.84 7.69 20.82
C MET A 683 -1.40 9.15 20.96
N VAL A 684 -1.15 9.81 19.83
CA VAL A 684 -0.90 11.25 19.80
C VAL A 684 -2.14 11.99 20.31
N GLN A 685 -1.97 12.75 21.39
CA GLN A 685 -3.02 13.63 21.89
C GLN A 685 -3.08 14.89 21.04
N GLU A 686 -4.28 15.27 20.61
CA GLU A 686 -4.52 16.57 19.98
C GLU A 686 -5.14 17.54 21.00
N VAL A 687 -4.57 18.74 21.08
CA VAL A 687 -5.03 19.83 21.94
C VAL A 687 -5.35 21.03 21.05
N ASP A 688 -6.61 21.46 21.07
CA ASP A 688 -7.04 22.68 20.38
C ASP A 688 -6.45 23.92 21.07
N LEU A 689 -5.58 24.62 20.35
CA LEU A 689 -4.96 25.88 20.74
C LEU A 689 -5.45 27.05 19.87
N THR A 690 -6.58 26.93 19.18
CA THR A 690 -7.11 27.97 18.28
C THR A 690 -7.25 29.32 18.98
N SER A 691 -7.71 29.34 20.23
CA SER A 691 -7.84 30.57 21.02
C SER A 691 -6.48 31.21 21.42
N ARG A 692 -5.36 30.57 21.08
CA ARG A 692 -3.99 30.99 21.40
C ARG A 692 -3.20 31.46 20.17
N ILE A 693 -3.79 31.46 18.97
CA ILE A 693 -3.15 31.93 17.73
C ILE A 693 -2.55 33.33 17.89
N GLY A 694 -3.22 34.23 18.63
CA GLY A 694 -2.75 35.59 18.89
C GLY A 694 -1.42 35.69 19.66
N LEU A 695 -0.89 34.58 20.20
CA LEU A 695 0.44 34.52 20.81
C LEU A 695 1.56 34.33 19.77
N LEU A 696 1.24 33.92 18.54
CA LEU A 696 2.21 33.75 17.46
C LEU A 696 2.71 35.10 16.94
N ARG A 697 3.95 35.12 16.48
CA ARG A 697 4.62 36.27 15.88
C ARG A 697 4.97 35.98 14.43
N THR A 698 4.91 36.99 13.58
CA THR A 698 5.61 36.95 12.29
C THR A 698 7.12 36.87 12.54
N GLY A 699 7.81 35.96 11.88
CA GLY A 699 9.21 35.64 12.17
C GLY A 699 9.34 34.62 13.30
N GLN A 700 10.28 34.83 14.21
CA GLN A 700 10.66 33.82 15.21
C GLN A 700 9.65 33.64 16.34
N ASN A 701 9.44 32.38 16.69
CA ASN A 701 8.61 31.89 17.79
C ASN A 701 9.37 30.81 18.58
N ILE A 702 8.95 30.57 19.82
CA ILE A 702 9.46 29.48 20.65
C ILE A 702 8.32 28.66 21.24
N LEU A 703 8.38 27.33 21.08
CA LEU A 703 7.63 26.39 21.90
C LEU A 703 8.58 25.86 22.99
N ALA A 704 8.20 26.03 24.25
CA ALA A 704 9.00 25.59 25.39
C ALA A 704 8.20 24.58 26.23
N LEU A 705 8.82 23.49 26.65
CA LEU A 705 8.17 22.40 27.36
C LEU A 705 8.93 22.07 28.64
N GLN A 706 8.18 21.86 29.72
CA GLN A 706 8.68 21.23 30.93
C GLN A 706 8.08 19.83 30.99
N LEU A 707 8.91 18.83 30.69
CA LEU A 707 8.58 17.42 30.82
C LEU A 707 8.91 16.96 32.24
N ILE A 708 7.99 16.24 32.87
CA ILE A 708 8.05 15.93 34.30
C ILE A 708 7.69 14.47 34.52
N ASN A 709 8.67 13.70 34.97
CA ASN A 709 8.55 12.31 35.37
C ASN A 709 7.89 12.17 36.75
N ARG A 710 7.31 11.03 37.06
CA ARG A 710 6.67 10.70 38.34
C ARG A 710 7.70 10.60 39.45
N SER A 711 8.92 10.17 39.14
CA SER A 711 10.05 10.20 40.06
C SER A 711 11.38 10.38 39.34
N ALA A 712 12.47 10.58 40.10
CA ALA A 712 13.81 10.62 39.49
C ALA A 712 14.32 9.21 39.13
N ASP A 713 13.70 8.17 39.68
CA ASP A 713 14.10 6.77 39.52
C ASP A 713 13.16 6.02 38.57
N ASP A 714 12.21 6.70 37.91
CA ASP A 714 11.31 6.11 36.93
C ASP A 714 12.06 5.55 35.74
N ASP A 715 11.61 4.41 35.24
CA ASP A 715 12.29 3.65 34.20
C ASP A 715 11.99 4.15 32.78
N ASP A 716 10.96 5.00 32.61
CA ASP A 716 10.58 5.61 31.35
C ASP A 716 10.32 7.14 31.45
N LEU A 717 10.41 7.81 30.29
CA LEU A 717 10.05 9.21 30.07
C LEU A 717 9.96 9.47 28.56
N LEU A 718 8.96 10.20 28.08
CA LEU A 718 8.86 10.58 26.66
C LEU A 718 8.24 11.97 26.48
N ILE A 719 8.74 12.72 25.50
CA ILE A 719 8.00 13.78 24.82
C ILE A 719 8.24 13.71 23.32
N TRP A 720 7.15 13.68 22.56
CA TRP A 720 7.10 13.90 21.11
C TRP A 720 6.06 14.99 20.87
N VAL A 721 6.37 15.99 20.06
CA VAL A 721 5.49 17.17 19.92
C VAL A 721 5.55 17.79 18.53
N GLU A 722 4.40 18.21 18.03
CA GLU A 722 4.22 18.91 16.76
C GLU A 722 3.19 20.04 16.95
N LEU A 723 3.30 21.10 16.15
CA LEU A 723 2.30 22.16 16.07
C LEU A 723 1.78 22.27 14.63
N ILE A 724 0.47 22.10 14.46
CA ILE A 724 -0.22 22.21 13.18
C ILE A 724 -1.14 23.43 13.23
N GLY A 725 -1.31 24.10 12.10
CA GLY A 725 -2.34 25.12 11.94
C GLY A 725 -3.13 24.90 10.65
N GLY A 726 -4.44 25.14 10.70
CA GLY A 726 -5.28 25.13 9.50
C GLY A 726 -5.33 26.53 8.88
N ILE A 727 -5.07 26.61 7.58
CA ILE A 727 -5.24 27.87 6.84
C ILE A 727 -6.72 28.05 6.46
N ALA A 728 -7.28 29.21 6.82
CA ALA A 728 -8.62 29.62 6.40
C ALA A 728 -8.69 29.80 4.88
N VAL A 729 -9.86 29.46 4.33
CA VAL A 729 -10.39 30.13 3.14
C VAL A 729 -11.73 30.75 3.52
N ASP A 730 -12.03 31.94 2.99
CA ASP A 730 -13.19 32.73 3.41
C ASP A 730 -14.53 32.02 3.15
N ASP A 731 -14.58 31.15 2.14
CA ASP A 731 -15.75 30.35 1.80
C ASP A 731 -15.31 29.16 0.91
N PRO A 732 -15.43 27.91 1.39
CA PRO A 732 -15.07 26.72 0.62
C PRO A 732 -15.76 26.56 -0.74
N GLU A 733 -16.87 27.26 -0.97
CA GLU A 733 -17.62 27.22 -2.22
C GLU A 733 -17.21 28.33 -3.20
N LYS A 734 -16.27 29.20 -2.83
CA LYS A 734 -15.73 30.23 -3.74
C LYS A 734 -14.78 29.64 -4.80
N VAL A 735 -14.66 30.40 -5.88
CA VAL A 735 -13.66 30.16 -6.93
C VAL A 735 -12.27 30.44 -6.34
N SER A 736 -11.32 29.52 -6.55
CA SER A 736 -9.92 29.70 -6.17
C SER A 736 -9.28 30.88 -6.91
N SER A 737 -8.32 31.56 -6.29
CA SER A 737 -7.54 32.62 -6.94
C SER A 737 -6.64 32.09 -8.07
N THR A 738 -6.33 30.79 -8.08
CA THR A 738 -5.58 30.11 -9.15
C THR A 738 -6.48 29.66 -10.31
N ALA A 739 -7.81 29.74 -10.15
CA ALA A 739 -8.75 29.25 -11.15
C ALA A 739 -8.98 30.28 -12.26
N ILE A 740 -9.04 29.79 -13.50
CA ILE A 740 -9.31 30.55 -14.70
C ILE A 740 -10.71 30.19 -15.18
N GLN A 741 -11.58 31.19 -15.42
CA GLN A 741 -12.87 30.93 -16.05
C GLN A 741 -12.64 30.55 -17.52
N TYR A 742 -13.19 29.40 -17.93
CA TYR A 742 -13.06 28.92 -19.30
C TYR A 742 -13.82 29.83 -20.28
N ALA A 743 -13.11 30.34 -21.29
CA ALA A 743 -13.64 31.26 -22.29
C ALA A 743 -13.41 30.78 -23.74
N GLY A 744 -12.63 29.72 -23.95
CA GLY A 744 -12.29 29.16 -25.26
C GLY A 744 -11.16 28.13 -25.16
N PRO A 745 -10.83 27.45 -26.27
CA PRO A 745 -9.82 26.39 -26.28
C PRO A 745 -8.46 26.84 -25.73
N ILE A 746 -7.81 25.94 -24.99
CA ILE A 746 -6.50 26.14 -24.38
C ILE A 746 -5.45 25.56 -25.31
N ARG A 747 -4.45 26.35 -25.67
CA ARG A 747 -3.32 25.90 -26.48
C ARG A 747 -2.30 25.15 -25.62
N LEU A 748 -1.98 23.92 -26.00
CA LEU A 748 -1.03 23.04 -25.31
C LEU A 748 0.38 23.28 -25.84
N ASP A 749 1.03 24.34 -25.34
CA ASP A 749 2.43 24.65 -25.67
C ASP A 749 3.44 24.06 -24.67
N ARG A 750 2.94 23.40 -23.62
CA ARG A 750 3.70 22.69 -22.59
C ARG A 750 2.82 21.64 -21.92
N SER A 751 3.43 20.66 -21.26
CA SER A 751 2.77 19.63 -20.47
C SER A 751 2.05 20.25 -19.27
N LEU A 752 0.78 19.89 -19.07
CA LEU A 752 -0.10 20.48 -18.05
C LEU A 752 -0.92 19.41 -17.34
N ARG A 753 -1.16 19.62 -16.04
CA ARG A 753 -2.20 18.92 -15.29
C ARG A 753 -3.40 19.85 -15.17
N VAL A 754 -4.44 19.56 -15.94
CA VAL A 754 -5.65 20.37 -15.99
C VAL A 754 -6.68 19.80 -15.05
N ARG A 755 -7.17 20.62 -14.12
CA ARG A 755 -8.31 20.30 -13.26
C ARG A 755 -9.43 21.30 -13.53
N ALA A 756 -10.65 20.82 -13.70
CA ALA A 756 -11.80 21.66 -14.04
C ALA A 756 -13.05 21.27 -13.26
N ARG A 757 -13.82 22.28 -12.87
CA ARG A 757 -15.17 22.12 -12.31
C ARG A 757 -16.16 23.04 -13.01
N ALA A 758 -17.40 22.57 -13.11
CA ALA A 758 -18.53 23.38 -13.49
C ALA A 758 -19.23 23.93 -12.24
N GLN A 759 -19.77 25.14 -12.32
CA GLN A 759 -20.57 25.76 -11.27
C GLN A 759 -21.89 26.25 -11.86
N ALA A 760 -23.00 25.77 -11.30
CA ALA A 760 -24.35 26.20 -11.66
C ALA A 760 -25.16 26.49 -10.40
N ALA A 761 -25.84 27.64 -10.35
CA ALA A 761 -26.64 28.08 -9.20
C ALA A 761 -25.90 27.97 -7.84
N GLY A 762 -24.60 28.30 -7.82
CA GLY A 762 -23.77 28.24 -6.62
C GLY A 762 -23.37 26.83 -6.16
N LYS A 763 -23.64 25.78 -6.95
CA LYS A 763 -23.21 24.41 -6.69
C LYS A 763 -22.12 23.99 -7.66
N TRP A 764 -21.09 23.34 -7.14
CA TRP A 764 -20.01 22.78 -7.94
C TRP A 764 -20.33 21.36 -8.42
N SER A 765 -19.83 21.01 -9.60
CA SER A 765 -19.69 19.63 -10.05
C SER A 765 -18.56 18.92 -9.31
N ALA A 766 -18.48 17.60 -9.48
CA ALA A 766 -17.25 16.86 -9.25
C ALA A 766 -16.11 17.39 -10.15
N ILE A 767 -14.87 17.07 -9.80
CA ILE A 767 -13.67 17.51 -10.52
C ILE A 767 -13.36 16.59 -11.70
N SER A 768 -13.15 17.19 -12.86
CA SER A 768 -12.49 16.50 -13.97
C SER A 768 -11.02 16.83 -13.96
N GLU A 769 -10.17 15.82 -14.12
CA GLU A 769 -8.72 15.94 -14.15
C GLU A 769 -8.15 15.20 -15.35
N ALA A 770 -7.15 15.80 -16.00
CA ALA A 770 -6.38 15.15 -17.07
C ALA A 770 -4.94 15.68 -17.09
N LEU A 771 -3.98 14.79 -17.31
CA LEU A 771 -2.57 15.12 -17.57
C LEU A 771 -2.32 15.09 -19.08
N PHE A 772 -1.80 16.16 -19.64
CA PHE A 772 -1.39 16.22 -21.05
C PHE A 772 0.12 16.36 -21.11
N LEU A 773 0.80 15.38 -21.74
CA LEU A 773 2.25 15.43 -21.96
C LEU A 773 2.53 15.91 -23.39
N VAL A 774 3.13 17.09 -23.53
CA VAL A 774 3.36 17.75 -24.82
C VAL A 774 4.74 17.40 -25.37
N GLY A 775 4.79 17.01 -26.65
CA GLY A 775 6.06 16.83 -27.35
C GLY A 775 6.82 15.57 -26.97
N TRP A 776 6.17 14.61 -26.32
CA TRP A 776 6.79 13.34 -25.97
C TRP A 776 7.24 12.57 -27.22
N GLN A 777 8.49 12.13 -27.19
CA GLN A 777 9.09 11.28 -28.22
C GLN A 777 9.87 10.16 -27.54
N PRO A 778 9.42 8.89 -27.65
CA PRO A 778 10.15 7.76 -27.09
C PRO A 778 11.60 7.76 -27.58
N GLY A 779 12.53 7.66 -26.65
CA GLY A 779 13.96 7.62 -26.96
C GLY A 779 14.66 8.98 -27.15
N ALA A 780 13.93 10.10 -27.12
CA ALA A 780 14.53 11.42 -27.31
C ALA A 780 15.32 11.92 -26.09
N ILE A 781 14.89 11.57 -24.88
CA ILE A 781 15.61 11.94 -23.64
C ILE A 781 16.55 10.81 -23.23
N ARG A 782 17.78 11.18 -22.88
CA ARG A 782 18.85 10.27 -22.41
C ARG A 782 19.53 10.85 -21.18
N ILE A 783 19.92 9.97 -20.25
CA ILE A 783 20.96 10.29 -19.28
C ILE A 783 22.30 10.12 -20.00
N THR A 784 23.05 11.21 -20.17
CA THR A 784 24.28 11.22 -20.97
C THR A 784 25.55 11.20 -20.15
N GLU A 785 25.47 11.66 -18.90
CA GLU A 785 26.62 11.72 -17.99
C GLU A 785 26.18 11.55 -16.53
N VAL A 786 26.92 10.74 -15.77
CA VAL A 786 26.70 10.52 -14.33
C VAL A 786 28.03 10.67 -13.59
N MET A 787 28.08 11.64 -12.68
CA MET A 787 29.18 11.79 -11.73
C MET A 787 28.71 11.29 -10.36
N TYR A 788 28.93 10.00 -10.10
CA TYR A 788 28.50 9.35 -8.85
C TYR A 788 29.55 9.48 -7.73
N HIS A 789 30.85 9.57 -8.05
CA HIS A 789 31.91 9.69 -7.05
C HIS A 789 32.93 10.80 -7.41
N PRO A 790 32.61 12.08 -7.14
CA PRO A 790 33.53 13.20 -7.34
C PRO A 790 34.81 13.08 -6.50
N ILE A 791 35.93 13.64 -6.98
CA ILE A 791 37.26 13.50 -6.33
C ILE A 791 37.38 14.17 -4.95
N SER A 792 36.57 15.19 -4.66
CA SER A 792 36.74 16.05 -3.48
C SER A 792 35.47 16.22 -2.67
N ASP A 793 34.47 16.89 -3.24
CA ASP A 793 33.22 17.21 -2.56
C ASP A 793 32.13 16.23 -3.03
N PRO A 794 31.62 15.33 -2.16
CA PRO A 794 30.49 14.46 -2.52
C PRO A 794 29.24 15.28 -2.89
N ASN A 795 29.15 16.56 -2.48
CA ASN A 795 28.07 17.43 -2.92
C ASN A 795 28.18 17.91 -4.37
N ALA A 796 29.25 17.54 -5.08
CA ALA A 796 29.48 17.84 -6.50
C ALA A 796 28.99 16.72 -7.45
N GLU A 797 28.21 15.75 -6.96
CA GLU A 797 27.53 14.75 -7.80
C GLU A 797 26.54 15.42 -8.77
N PHE A 798 26.40 14.85 -9.97
CA PHE A 798 25.40 15.27 -10.94
C PHE A 798 24.93 14.16 -11.88
N ILE A 799 23.70 14.33 -12.41
CA ILE A 799 23.16 13.58 -13.54
C ILE A 799 22.86 14.58 -14.66
N GLU A 800 23.29 14.27 -15.88
CA GLU A 800 23.01 15.05 -17.07
C GLU A 800 21.89 14.41 -17.91
N LEU A 801 20.88 15.21 -18.25
CA LEU A 801 19.86 14.85 -19.23
C LEU A 801 20.11 15.59 -20.55
N SER A 802 20.01 14.87 -21.66
CA SER A 802 20.11 15.43 -23.00
C SER A 802 18.92 15.04 -23.86
N ASN A 803 18.50 15.96 -24.73
CA ASN A 803 17.57 15.66 -25.81
C ASN A 803 18.37 15.28 -27.07
N VAL A 804 18.50 13.98 -27.32
CA VAL A 804 19.15 13.41 -28.50
C VAL A 804 18.21 13.27 -29.69
N GLY A 805 16.94 13.66 -29.53
CA GLY A 805 15.91 13.65 -30.57
C GLY A 805 15.99 14.83 -31.53
N GLN A 806 14.98 14.94 -32.40
CA GLN A 806 14.90 15.98 -33.45
C GLN A 806 13.91 17.11 -33.13
N ALA A 807 13.09 16.98 -32.10
CA ALA A 807 12.13 17.99 -31.69
C ALA A 807 12.33 18.39 -30.22
N ALA A 808 11.82 19.55 -29.84
CA ALA A 808 11.79 19.95 -28.44
C ALA A 808 10.95 18.96 -27.61
N VAL A 809 11.35 18.73 -26.37
CA VAL A 809 10.64 17.86 -25.43
C VAL A 809 10.40 18.64 -24.15
N ASP A 810 9.18 18.61 -23.63
CA ASP A 810 8.89 19.16 -22.30
C ASP A 810 9.17 18.12 -21.22
N LEU A 811 10.05 18.46 -20.29
CA LEU A 811 10.46 17.59 -19.19
C LEU A 811 9.47 17.60 -18.02
N ASN A 812 8.48 18.50 -18.01
CA ASN A 812 7.56 18.64 -16.89
C ASN A 812 6.90 17.29 -16.53
N PHE A 813 6.83 16.99 -15.23
CA PHE A 813 6.32 15.75 -14.65
C PHE A 813 7.18 14.48 -14.87
N MET A 814 8.31 14.54 -15.58
CA MET A 814 9.27 13.43 -15.56
C MET A 814 9.88 13.30 -14.16
N ARG A 815 10.02 12.08 -13.65
CA ARG A 815 10.48 11.83 -12.28
C ARG A 815 11.43 10.66 -12.19
N PHE A 816 12.39 10.76 -11.28
CA PHE A 816 13.22 9.63 -10.90
C PHE A 816 12.45 8.76 -9.91
N THR A 817 12.38 7.45 -10.19
CA THR A 817 11.76 6.46 -9.29
C THR A 817 12.78 5.47 -8.71
N ALA A 818 14.05 5.58 -9.11
CA ALA A 818 15.20 4.91 -8.50
C ALA A 818 16.46 5.78 -8.68
N GLY A 819 17.39 5.68 -7.71
CA GLY A 819 18.62 6.47 -7.66
C GLY A 819 18.48 7.73 -6.84
N ILE A 820 17.98 8.79 -7.48
CA ILE A 820 17.78 10.10 -6.85
C ILE A 820 16.29 10.42 -6.65
N ASP A 821 15.98 11.35 -5.75
CA ASP A 821 14.64 11.89 -5.57
C ASP A 821 14.50 13.24 -6.28
N TYR A 822 13.89 13.24 -7.46
CA TYR A 822 13.63 14.46 -8.22
C TYR A 822 12.44 14.31 -9.19
N THR A 823 11.57 15.33 -9.23
CA THR A 823 10.53 15.49 -10.26
C THR A 823 10.78 16.79 -11.01
N CYS A 824 10.86 16.70 -12.33
CA CYS A 824 11.10 17.82 -13.22
C CYS A 824 9.93 18.80 -13.20
N GLY A 825 10.25 20.08 -13.02
CA GLY A 825 9.33 21.19 -13.28
C GLY A 825 9.23 21.53 -14.77
N PRO A 826 8.46 22.57 -15.13
CA PRO A 826 8.29 22.99 -16.52
C PRO A 826 9.61 23.40 -17.17
N TYR A 827 10.09 22.63 -18.15
CA TYR A 827 11.31 22.93 -18.90
C TYR A 827 11.25 22.31 -20.30
N ILE A 828 11.37 23.15 -21.34
CA ILE A 828 11.40 22.69 -22.73
C ILE A 828 12.86 22.52 -23.17
N LEU A 829 13.29 21.26 -23.31
CA LEU A 829 14.64 20.91 -23.74
C LEU A 829 14.70 20.82 -25.27
N GLN A 830 15.44 21.72 -25.91
CA GLN A 830 15.60 21.72 -27.37
C GLN A 830 16.52 20.58 -27.84
N PRO A 831 16.41 20.14 -29.12
CA PRO A 831 17.33 19.17 -29.70
C PRO A 831 18.80 19.54 -29.48
N GLY A 832 19.59 18.58 -28.97
CA GLY A 832 21.02 18.74 -28.69
C GLY A 832 21.37 19.56 -27.45
N GLN A 833 20.37 19.99 -26.65
CA GLN A 833 20.62 20.66 -25.38
C GLN A 833 20.82 19.68 -24.23
N TYR A 834 21.49 20.18 -23.19
CA TYR A 834 21.82 19.47 -21.95
C TYR A 834 21.31 20.25 -20.75
N VAL A 835 20.86 19.53 -19.73
CA VAL A 835 20.50 20.09 -18.42
C VAL A 835 21.01 19.19 -17.32
N LEU A 836 21.29 19.79 -16.16
CA LEU A 836 21.92 19.11 -15.04
C LEU A 836 21.00 19.03 -13.83
N LEU A 837 20.98 17.88 -13.18
CA LEU A 837 20.46 17.67 -11.84
C LEU A 837 21.65 17.48 -10.91
N VAL A 838 21.71 18.26 -9.84
CA VAL A 838 22.90 18.34 -8.99
C VAL A 838 22.54 18.03 -7.53
N LYS A 839 23.48 17.47 -6.77
CA LYS A 839 23.27 17.20 -5.35
C LYS A 839 23.14 18.49 -4.53
N ASP A 840 24.09 19.39 -4.70
CA ASP A 840 24.08 20.73 -4.10
C ASP A 840 24.58 21.77 -5.10
N ILE A 841 23.84 22.87 -5.28
CA ILE A 841 24.23 23.90 -6.25
C ILE A 841 25.57 24.52 -5.87
N LYS A 842 25.83 24.77 -4.59
CA LYS A 842 27.09 25.42 -4.17
C LYS A 842 28.28 24.47 -4.30
N GLY A 843 28.12 23.22 -3.89
CA GLY A 843 29.13 22.16 -4.07
C GLY A 843 29.46 21.97 -5.55
N PHE A 844 28.43 21.87 -6.38
CA PHE A 844 28.57 21.77 -7.83
C PHE A 844 29.28 23.00 -8.43
N GLU A 845 28.82 24.23 -8.16
CA GLU A 845 29.44 25.43 -8.72
C GLU A 845 30.87 25.65 -8.21
N SER A 846 31.20 25.19 -7.00
CA SER A 846 32.57 25.21 -6.49
C SER A 846 33.48 24.24 -7.24
N ALA A 847 32.95 23.12 -7.72
CA ALA A 847 33.71 22.10 -8.45
C ALA A 847 33.82 22.40 -9.96
N TYR A 848 32.73 22.86 -10.59
CA TYR A 848 32.62 22.98 -12.06
C TYR A 848 32.44 24.42 -12.56
N GLY A 849 32.37 25.39 -11.67
CA GLY A 849 32.11 26.81 -11.97
C GLY A 849 30.63 27.14 -12.13
N PRO A 850 30.25 28.44 -12.08
CA PRO A 850 28.87 28.88 -12.29
C PRO A 850 28.49 28.95 -13.78
N GLY A 851 27.19 29.11 -14.05
CA GLY A 851 26.68 29.40 -15.40
C GLY A 851 26.20 28.19 -16.21
N HIS A 852 26.20 27.00 -15.60
CA HIS A 852 25.58 25.80 -16.17
C HIS A 852 24.05 25.84 -16.08
N THR A 853 23.38 25.16 -17.01
CA THR A 853 21.92 25.03 -16.99
C THR A 853 21.52 23.95 -15.98
N ILE A 854 21.33 24.35 -14.72
CA ILE A 854 20.88 23.45 -13.65
C ILE A 854 19.35 23.43 -13.63
N LEU A 855 18.77 22.26 -13.83
CA LEU A 855 17.32 22.03 -13.76
C LEU A 855 16.84 22.01 -12.31
N GLY A 856 17.64 21.48 -11.37
CA GLY A 856 17.37 21.58 -9.95
C GLY A 856 18.32 20.76 -9.06
N GLN A 857 18.09 20.87 -7.75
CA GLN A 857 18.73 20.02 -6.74
C GLN A 857 17.89 18.79 -6.45
N TYR A 858 18.51 17.60 -6.43
CA TYR A 858 17.84 16.36 -6.09
C TYR A 858 18.06 15.95 -4.61
N GLY A 859 17.13 15.16 -4.07
CA GLY A 859 17.28 14.48 -2.79
C GLY A 859 17.96 13.11 -2.93
N GLY A 860 18.45 12.55 -1.81
CA GLY A 860 19.28 11.33 -1.86
C GLY A 860 20.70 11.62 -2.37
N SER A 861 21.53 10.59 -2.52
CA SER A 861 22.89 10.64 -3.08
C SER A 861 23.06 9.45 -4.02
N LEU A 862 23.95 9.59 -4.99
CA LEU A 862 24.33 8.47 -5.84
C LEU A 862 25.18 7.47 -5.02
N ASP A 863 24.97 6.17 -5.20
CA ASP A 863 25.77 5.13 -4.53
C ASP A 863 27.12 4.94 -5.24
N ASN A 864 28.20 5.18 -4.50
CA ASN A 864 29.55 4.96 -5.00
C ASN A 864 29.83 3.53 -5.46
N GLY A 865 29.10 2.53 -4.95
CA GLY A 865 29.23 1.12 -5.36
C GLY A 865 28.36 0.70 -6.54
N GLY A 866 27.52 1.59 -7.07
CA GLY A 866 26.56 1.28 -8.12
C GLY A 866 25.13 1.09 -7.63
N GLU A 867 24.17 1.48 -8.47
CA GLU A 867 22.74 1.36 -8.18
C GLU A 867 21.90 1.43 -9.46
N ARG A 868 20.60 1.18 -9.32
CA ARG A 868 19.61 1.35 -10.38
C ARG A 868 19.16 2.81 -10.47
N ILE A 869 19.27 3.39 -11.66
CA ILE A 869 18.69 4.67 -12.03
C ILE A 869 17.47 4.44 -12.94
N ARG A 870 16.35 5.06 -12.60
CA ARG A 870 15.11 4.96 -13.40
C ARG A 870 14.43 6.31 -13.51
N LEU A 871 14.23 6.78 -14.74
CA LEU A 871 13.46 7.98 -15.08
C LEU A 871 12.16 7.56 -15.75
N GLU A 872 11.03 8.05 -15.23
CA GLU A 872 9.70 7.85 -15.79
C GLU A 872 9.09 9.18 -16.25
N ASP A 873 8.17 9.11 -17.20
CA ASP A 873 7.32 10.25 -17.55
C ASP A 873 6.16 10.45 -16.56
N GLY A 874 5.32 11.46 -16.81
CA GLY A 874 4.17 11.75 -15.95
C GLY A 874 3.05 10.70 -15.95
N PHE A 875 3.06 9.74 -16.88
CA PHE A 875 2.17 8.57 -16.89
C PHE A 875 2.82 7.31 -16.28
N GLY A 876 4.08 7.41 -15.85
CA GLY A 876 4.85 6.29 -15.31
C GLY A 876 5.52 5.41 -16.37
N GLN A 877 5.53 5.81 -17.65
CA GLN A 877 6.29 5.09 -18.67
C GLN A 877 7.78 5.33 -18.49
N VAL A 878 8.57 4.26 -18.59
CA VAL A 878 10.03 4.34 -18.48
C VAL A 878 10.60 5.15 -19.65
N VAL A 879 11.25 6.26 -19.33
CA VAL A 879 11.99 7.11 -20.28
C VAL A 879 13.38 6.51 -20.52
N THR A 880 14.06 6.17 -19.42
CA THR A 880 15.36 5.48 -19.42
C THR A 880 15.57 4.77 -18.09
N GLU A 881 16.29 3.65 -18.13
CA GLU A 881 16.60 2.82 -16.98
C GLU A 881 17.92 2.09 -17.20
N PHE A 882 18.75 2.04 -16.16
CA PHE A 882 19.94 1.20 -16.10
C PHE A 882 20.44 1.00 -14.67
N THR A 883 21.28 -0.01 -14.46
CA THR A 883 22.07 -0.14 -13.24
C THR A 883 23.54 0.10 -13.58
N TYR A 884 24.19 1.04 -12.92
CA TYR A 884 25.63 1.25 -13.06
C TYR A 884 26.41 0.50 -11.97
N ASP A 885 27.68 0.25 -12.23
CA ASP A 885 28.59 -0.49 -11.35
C ASP A 885 29.97 0.19 -11.38
N ASP A 886 30.54 0.40 -10.20
CA ASP A 886 31.83 1.08 -10.00
C ASP A 886 33.02 0.32 -10.63
N GLY A 887 32.87 -1.00 -10.79
CA GLY A 887 33.80 -1.89 -11.46
C GLY A 887 33.87 -1.70 -12.97
N TRP A 888 32.95 -0.93 -13.58
CA TRP A 888 32.98 -0.68 -15.02
C TRP A 888 34.23 0.07 -15.45
N TYR A 889 34.56 1.20 -14.81
CA TYR A 889 35.72 2.00 -15.15
C TYR A 889 36.33 2.61 -13.89
N LYS A 890 37.41 2.03 -13.37
CA LYS A 890 38.06 2.48 -12.13
C LYS A 890 38.25 4.00 -11.97
N PRO A 891 38.58 4.79 -13.03
CA PRO A 891 38.72 6.24 -12.86
C PRO A 891 37.41 6.98 -12.54
N THR A 892 36.25 6.38 -12.79
CA THR A 892 34.95 7.00 -12.47
C THR A 892 34.57 6.85 -11.00
N ASP A 893 35.29 6.01 -10.26
CA ASP A 893 35.12 5.77 -8.83
C ASP A 893 36.14 6.61 -8.03
N GLY A 894 35.85 7.90 -7.84
CA GLY A 894 36.61 8.77 -6.94
C GLY A 894 37.88 9.39 -7.51
N ALA A 895 38.32 9.03 -8.72
CA ALA A 895 39.42 9.73 -9.41
C ALA A 895 38.95 10.97 -10.20
N GLY A 896 37.68 11.33 -10.08
CA GLY A 896 37.08 12.54 -10.64
C GLY A 896 36.60 12.41 -12.08
N TYR A 897 36.62 11.23 -12.69
CA TYR A 897 35.98 11.03 -13.99
C TYR A 897 34.50 10.68 -13.82
N SER A 898 33.66 11.01 -14.79
CA SER A 898 32.25 10.62 -14.83
C SER A 898 32.04 9.42 -15.75
N LEU A 899 30.91 8.73 -15.58
CA LEU A 899 30.38 7.80 -16.59
C LEU A 899 29.69 8.60 -17.68
N VAL A 900 30.12 8.42 -18.92
CA VAL A 900 29.58 9.09 -20.12
C VAL A 900 28.99 8.04 -21.05
N LEU A 901 27.80 8.30 -21.57
CA LEU A 901 27.14 7.43 -22.55
C LEU A 901 27.92 7.46 -23.88
N SER A 902 28.38 6.30 -24.35
CA SER A 902 29.27 6.18 -25.51
C SER A 902 28.60 6.56 -26.83
N GLU A 903 27.36 6.12 -27.04
CA GLU A 903 26.58 6.40 -28.25
C GLU A 903 25.17 6.93 -27.89
N PRO A 904 25.03 8.22 -27.56
CA PRO A 904 23.77 8.77 -27.08
C PRO A 904 22.58 8.65 -28.05
N THR A 905 22.86 8.52 -29.36
CA THR A 905 21.85 8.40 -30.42
C THR A 905 21.56 6.96 -30.84
N ALA A 906 22.25 5.95 -30.26
CA ALA A 906 21.99 4.55 -30.57
C ALA A 906 20.64 4.09 -29.99
N GLY A 907 19.83 3.41 -30.81
CA GLY A 907 18.46 3.04 -30.44
C GLY A 907 18.31 1.74 -29.64
N ALA A 908 19.29 0.83 -29.70
CA ALA A 908 19.18 -0.52 -29.12
C ALA A 908 20.47 -0.94 -28.42
N ILE A 909 20.84 -0.21 -27.36
CA ILE A 909 21.94 -0.59 -26.48
C ILE A 909 21.39 -0.90 -25.09
N ASP A 910 21.85 -2.00 -24.49
CA ASP A 910 21.57 -2.29 -23.09
C ASP A 910 22.36 -1.31 -22.22
N LEU A 911 21.67 -0.37 -21.59
CA LEU A 911 22.28 0.66 -20.77
C LEU A 911 22.84 0.11 -19.45
N SER A 912 22.46 -1.10 -19.03
CA SER A 912 23.06 -1.78 -17.86
C SER A 912 24.33 -2.55 -18.21
N SER A 913 24.88 -2.31 -19.40
CA SER A 913 26.10 -2.93 -19.89
C SER A 913 27.26 -1.93 -19.88
N LYS A 914 28.43 -2.36 -19.40
CA LYS A 914 29.68 -1.57 -19.40
C LYS A 914 29.99 -0.94 -20.76
N GLN A 915 29.66 -1.63 -21.86
CA GLN A 915 29.94 -1.20 -23.24
C GLN A 915 29.12 0.01 -23.67
N ALA A 916 27.95 0.24 -23.04
CA ALA A 916 27.15 1.43 -23.32
C ALA A 916 27.81 2.71 -22.80
N TRP A 917 28.70 2.57 -21.83
CA TRP A 917 29.34 3.68 -21.14
C TRP A 917 30.84 3.69 -21.40
N ARG A 918 31.45 4.84 -21.12
CA ARG A 918 32.89 5.04 -21.04
C ARG A 918 33.20 6.02 -19.92
N GLN A 919 34.45 6.08 -19.50
CA GLN A 919 34.90 7.21 -18.68
C GLN A 919 34.90 8.50 -19.51
N SER A 920 34.73 9.64 -18.84
CA SER A 920 34.93 10.97 -19.45
C SER A 920 36.38 11.16 -19.95
N ILE A 921 36.58 12.12 -20.85
CA ILE A 921 37.93 12.41 -21.39
C ILE A 921 38.80 13.09 -20.33
N ARG A 922 38.21 13.87 -19.42
CA ARG A 922 38.92 14.64 -18.38
C ARG A 922 38.30 14.42 -16.99
N PRO A 923 39.11 14.58 -15.93
CA PRO A 923 38.57 14.76 -14.58
C PRO A 923 37.64 15.97 -14.54
N GLY A 924 36.56 15.87 -13.78
CA GLY A 924 35.45 16.82 -13.71
C GLY A 924 34.37 16.60 -14.78
N GLY A 925 34.56 15.64 -15.69
CA GLY A 925 33.57 15.36 -16.73
C GLY A 925 33.36 16.52 -17.72
N SER A 926 32.18 16.56 -18.32
CA SER A 926 31.78 17.58 -19.30
C SER A 926 30.41 18.20 -19.03
N PRO A 927 30.05 18.54 -17.78
CA PRO A 927 28.67 18.95 -17.46
C PRO A 927 28.17 20.09 -18.36
N GLY A 928 26.99 19.87 -18.93
CA GLY A 928 26.26 20.82 -19.77
C GLY A 928 26.67 20.81 -21.25
N ARG A 929 27.48 19.85 -21.71
CA ARG A 929 27.93 19.75 -23.11
C ARG A 929 28.40 18.33 -23.46
N ALA A 930 28.56 18.06 -24.75
CA ALA A 930 29.15 16.80 -25.21
C ALA A 930 30.60 16.62 -24.73
N ASP A 931 30.94 15.42 -24.26
CA ASP A 931 32.31 15.00 -23.95
C ASP A 931 33.08 14.67 -25.24
N GLN A 932 33.93 15.59 -25.70
CA GLN A 932 34.71 15.51 -26.95
C GLN A 932 36.20 15.78 -26.77
#